data_AF-A0A164WVU3-F1
#
_entry.id   AF-A0A164WVU3-F1
#
_cell.length_a   1.000
_cell.length_b   1.000
_cell.length_c   1.000
_cell.angle_alpha   90.00
_cell.angle_beta   90.00
_cell.angle_gamma   90.00
#
_symmetry.space_group_name_H-M   'P 1'
#
loop_
_entity.id
_entity.type
_entity.pdbx_description
1 polymer ?
#
loop_
_entity_poly.entity_id
_entity_poly.type
_entity_poly.pdbx_seq_one_letter_code
_entity_poly.pdbx_strand_id
1 'polypeptide(L)'
;MGRRENRMQSRNGRQKLTCVTCPNCHETPFNALTQELLEVNSWEKSADIICRRLKIDLSDRTAFKELHKNFSYTLFQLSKCWNENKGNVLVIGGILVIFGRIAPDVLLRDKMLNSGPTFVSKIVMSLSHPTTRGLALETLHTASHHGGPHIPDLLAVETLPAIVRVLESSLDPPADWVDDGVEQCLPIICHMFTSLFRTASWCPTSPSRLEQLRVHKILPLALDRIRAKGLNITWNELIHGVTMITELPSVARDLFHQHPNAIRLMAACLRSPSIAFRGQGVLGVYRLEDIDRHKKTARHSEITFAVMERAITQTPPQKIQEALSSYGAEDCHIEVKLKAYEDMLCATEQCTTDGDLLVYGRSLAEIIPRAGSLHFCGVLDSTDASQPKLVPFSDWRESLHHAALALRAENELDAADIVELHYLRAHGPSKLDALGDLARAAISRNPTIPFFYYVLNRTHGTQSIDAVRKGLECENNQGIIYYELLFSRGSFALARAITELENAVMDPARLEQGVAYLRCAHEDMKVYIEGAPPDATDMLSALDQFIILSIVLNGPKFSPDLPEITVKSFLYLCKDILEKYKLAEEIHAFFFENSAPITLMNCVRTTIMRELPKAAKEWDIFIERTSDILPWLANLQQKALTETLAIDSEELQSMAKKDVPREHSEASTVRGTNNREIKLYKCSWCHSSTAVMRKCSRCGKARYCDANCQKYHWSVHKAECTSPEIEL
;
A
#
# COMPACT_ATOMS: atom_id res chain seq x y z
N MET A 1 -60.33 40.22 33.40
CA MET A 1 -59.79 41.23 32.46
C MET A 1 -59.75 40.57 31.10
N GLY A 2 -60.56 40.85 30.09
CA GLY A 2 -61.30 42.05 29.72
C GLY A 2 -61.04 42.25 28.21
N ARG A 3 -61.92 41.70 27.37
CA ARG A 3 -61.90 41.79 25.89
C ARG A 3 -61.81 43.25 25.41
N ARG A 4 -61.16 43.48 24.26
CA ARG A 4 -61.75 44.30 23.18
C ARG A 4 -61.07 44.07 21.84
N GLU A 5 -61.93 43.87 20.86
CA GLU A 5 -61.72 43.76 19.42
C GLU A 5 -61.25 45.09 18.82
N ASN A 6 -60.53 45.03 17.69
CA ASN A 6 -60.69 46.02 16.64
C ASN A 6 -60.45 45.41 15.26
N ARG A 7 -61.52 45.41 14.46
CA ARG A 7 -61.54 45.21 13.02
C ARG A 7 -60.90 46.42 12.33
N MET A 8 -60.08 46.18 11.31
CA MET A 8 -59.96 47.10 10.18
C MET A 8 -59.82 46.29 8.89
N GLN A 9 -60.84 46.39 8.03
CA GLN A 9 -60.81 46.03 6.62
C GLN A 9 -59.98 47.06 5.86
N SER A 10 -59.19 46.66 4.85
CA SER A 10 -58.99 47.47 3.64
C SER A 10 -58.18 46.76 2.56
N ARG A 11 -58.91 46.37 1.50
CA ARG A 11 -58.61 46.55 0.06
C ARG A 11 -57.46 45.75 -0.58
N ASN A 12 -57.90 44.69 -1.25
CA ASN A 12 -57.38 44.20 -2.53
C ASN A 12 -57.18 45.34 -3.54
N GLY A 13 -55.96 45.48 -4.04
CA GLY A 13 -55.61 46.27 -5.21
C GLY A 13 -54.59 45.53 -6.07
N ARG A 14 -55.07 44.64 -6.95
CA ARG A 14 -54.27 44.11 -8.07
C ARG A 14 -54.01 45.27 -9.05
N GLN A 15 -52.89 45.96 -8.91
CA GLN A 15 -52.37 46.82 -9.97
C GLN A 15 -51.63 45.94 -10.98
N LYS A 16 -52.28 45.67 -12.10
CA LYS A 16 -51.60 45.33 -13.36
C LYS A 16 -50.77 46.55 -13.77
N LEU A 17 -49.47 46.50 -13.55
CA LEU A 17 -48.53 47.37 -14.24
C LEU A 17 -48.34 46.81 -15.65
N THR A 18 -49.17 47.29 -16.58
CA THR A 18 -48.92 47.16 -18.02
C THR A 18 -47.67 47.95 -18.35
N CYS A 19 -46.58 47.24 -18.62
CA CYS A 19 -45.38 47.80 -19.22
C CYS A 19 -45.74 48.35 -20.60
N VAL A 20 -45.64 49.67 -20.75
CA VAL A 20 -45.78 50.37 -22.02
C VAL A 20 -44.63 49.94 -22.92
N THR A 21 -45.01 49.39 -24.06
CA THR A 21 -44.16 48.96 -25.19
C THR A 21 -43.09 49.98 -25.55
N CYS A 22 -41.83 49.66 -25.26
CA CYS A 22 -40.68 50.23 -25.94
C CYS A 22 -40.27 49.26 -27.07
N PRO A 23 -40.39 49.64 -28.35
CA PRO A 23 -40.08 48.74 -29.47
C PRO A 23 -38.58 48.49 -29.71
N ASN A 24 -37.68 49.09 -28.90
CA ASN A 24 -36.23 49.01 -29.05
C ASN A 24 -35.47 48.66 -27.76
N CYS A 25 -36.13 48.01 -26.79
CA CYS A 25 -35.39 47.29 -25.76
C CYS A 25 -34.74 46.08 -26.45
N HIS A 26 -33.50 46.22 -26.89
CA HIS A 26 -32.66 45.07 -27.22
C HIS A 26 -32.77 44.07 -26.08
N GLU A 27 -33.42 42.92 -26.32
CA GLU A 27 -33.36 41.79 -25.41
C GLU A 27 -31.88 41.53 -25.17
N THR A 28 -31.44 41.77 -23.94
CA THR A 28 -30.07 41.44 -23.58
C THR A 28 -29.89 39.95 -23.86
N PRO A 29 -28.78 39.51 -24.51
CA PRO A 29 -28.57 38.12 -24.92
C PRO A 29 -28.76 37.07 -23.80
N PHE A 30 -28.74 37.51 -22.54
CA PHE A 30 -28.81 36.71 -21.32
C PHE A 30 -30.24 36.41 -20.83
N ASN A 31 -31.23 37.26 -21.11
CA ASN A 31 -32.63 36.90 -20.87
C ASN A 31 -33.06 35.75 -21.79
N ALA A 32 -32.53 35.71 -23.03
CA ALA A 32 -32.77 34.64 -23.98
C ALA A 32 -32.14 33.29 -23.55
N LEU A 33 -30.96 33.30 -22.93
CA LEU A 33 -30.36 32.07 -22.38
C LEU A 33 -31.22 31.49 -21.26
N THR A 34 -31.68 32.34 -20.34
CA THR A 34 -32.53 31.89 -19.22
C THR A 34 -33.86 31.32 -19.72
N GLN A 35 -34.47 31.95 -20.74
CA GLN A 35 -35.70 31.42 -21.36
C GLN A 35 -35.47 30.06 -22.03
N GLU A 36 -34.40 29.90 -22.81
CA GLU A 36 -34.06 28.61 -23.46
C GLU A 36 -33.80 27.51 -22.42
N LEU A 37 -33.25 27.86 -21.25
CA LEU A 37 -33.01 26.92 -20.17
C LEU A 37 -34.29 26.53 -19.41
N LEU A 38 -35.29 27.40 -19.31
CA LEU A 38 -36.57 27.09 -18.64
C LEU A 38 -37.36 26.00 -19.38
N GLU A 39 -37.10 25.82 -20.68
CA GLU A 39 -37.74 24.80 -21.51
C GLU A 39 -37.11 23.40 -21.35
N VAL A 40 -35.96 23.29 -20.67
CA VAL A 40 -35.26 22.02 -20.47
C VAL A 40 -35.38 21.50 -19.03
N ASN A 41 -35.51 20.18 -18.92
CA ASN A 41 -35.69 19.47 -17.66
C ASN A 41 -34.47 18.65 -17.23
N SER A 42 -33.28 18.94 -17.77
CA SER A 42 -32.05 18.19 -17.45
C SER A 42 -30.80 19.06 -17.42
N TRP A 43 -29.85 18.67 -16.58
CA TRP A 43 -28.56 19.37 -16.41
C TRP A 43 -27.67 19.23 -17.65
N GLU A 44 -27.73 18.08 -18.31
CA GLU A 44 -26.99 17.77 -19.55
C GLU A 44 -27.45 18.65 -20.70
N LYS A 45 -28.77 18.80 -20.88
CA LYS A 45 -29.33 19.71 -21.89
C LYS A 45 -28.96 21.16 -21.59
N SER A 46 -28.99 21.54 -20.32
CA SER A 46 -28.55 22.88 -19.88
C SER A 46 -27.08 23.12 -20.25
N ALA A 47 -26.20 22.15 -19.97
CA ALA A 47 -24.81 22.19 -20.36
C ALA A 47 -24.62 22.27 -21.89
N ASP A 48 -25.39 21.50 -22.67
CA ASP A 48 -25.31 21.50 -24.13
C ASP A 48 -25.76 22.84 -24.73
N ILE A 49 -26.81 23.48 -24.19
CA ILE A 49 -27.25 24.83 -24.57
C ILE A 49 -26.16 25.86 -24.27
N ILE A 50 -25.58 25.82 -23.07
CA ILE A 50 -24.52 26.74 -22.65
C ILE A 50 -23.29 26.56 -23.55
N CYS A 51 -22.86 25.32 -23.79
CA CYS A 51 -21.76 25.01 -24.72
C CYS A 51 -22.04 25.59 -26.11
N ARG A 52 -23.24 25.40 -26.65
CA ARG A 52 -23.63 25.93 -27.96
C ARG A 52 -23.56 27.46 -28.02
N ARG A 53 -24.11 28.14 -27.01
CA ARG A 53 -24.13 29.61 -26.92
C ARG A 53 -22.73 30.20 -26.75
N LEU A 54 -21.88 29.54 -25.96
CA LEU A 54 -20.50 29.96 -25.71
C LEU A 54 -19.50 29.44 -26.75
N LYS A 55 -19.97 28.68 -27.75
CA LYS A 55 -19.15 28.04 -28.79
C LYS A 55 -18.05 27.13 -28.21
N ILE A 56 -18.40 26.39 -27.17
CA ILE A 56 -17.54 25.38 -26.53
C ILE A 56 -17.90 24.03 -27.13
N ASP A 57 -16.92 23.39 -27.76
CA ASP A 57 -17.09 22.05 -28.32
C ASP A 57 -16.37 21.01 -27.45
N LEU A 58 -17.12 20.01 -27.00
CA LEU A 58 -16.66 18.85 -26.24
C LEU A 58 -17.19 17.56 -26.90
N SER A 59 -17.46 17.56 -28.21
CA SER A 59 -18.17 16.45 -28.88
C SER A 59 -17.25 15.29 -29.27
N ASP A 60 -15.95 15.53 -29.42
CA ASP A 60 -14.95 14.52 -29.74
C ASP A 60 -13.53 14.90 -29.24
N ARG A 61 -12.56 14.03 -29.52
CA ARG A 61 -11.16 14.24 -29.12
C ARG A 61 -10.50 15.43 -29.83
N THR A 62 -10.86 15.73 -31.08
CA THR A 62 -10.34 16.88 -31.81
C THR A 62 -10.82 18.18 -31.17
N ALA A 63 -12.08 18.23 -30.75
CA ALA A 63 -12.64 19.34 -29.99
C ALA A 63 -11.88 19.56 -28.67
N PHE A 64 -11.54 18.49 -27.93
CA PHE A 64 -10.69 18.62 -26.74
C PHE A 64 -9.28 19.15 -27.06
N LYS A 65 -8.67 18.77 -28.18
CA LYS A 65 -7.38 19.35 -28.60
C LYS A 65 -7.49 20.84 -28.90
N GLU A 66 -8.61 21.28 -29.46
CA GLU A 66 -8.86 22.69 -29.71
C GLU A 66 -9.11 23.45 -28.41
N LEU A 67 -9.86 22.84 -27.48
CA LEU A 67 -10.05 23.36 -26.14
C LEU A 67 -8.70 23.55 -25.42
N HIS A 68 -7.73 22.66 -25.59
CA HIS A 68 -6.38 22.83 -25.05
C HIS A 68 -5.69 24.11 -25.49
N LYS A 69 -5.92 24.56 -26.73
CA LYS A 69 -5.36 25.79 -27.28
C LYS A 69 -6.09 27.03 -26.77
N ASN A 70 -7.41 26.94 -26.62
CA ASN A 70 -8.28 28.08 -26.27
C ASN A 70 -8.74 28.08 -24.80
N PHE A 71 -8.12 27.25 -23.95
CA PHE A 71 -8.62 26.94 -22.61
C PHE A 71 -8.87 28.18 -21.74
N SER A 72 -7.92 29.12 -21.71
CA SER A 72 -8.04 30.35 -20.92
C SER A 72 -9.24 31.20 -21.33
N TYR A 73 -9.50 31.30 -22.65
CA TYR A 73 -10.66 32.01 -23.17
C TYR A 73 -11.97 31.28 -22.83
N THR A 74 -12.01 29.95 -22.99
CA THR A 74 -13.17 29.15 -22.61
C THR A 74 -13.51 29.30 -21.13
N LEU A 75 -12.51 29.20 -20.24
CA LEU A 75 -12.71 29.35 -18.80
C LEU A 75 -13.16 30.77 -18.43
N PHE A 76 -12.66 31.79 -19.11
CA PHE A 76 -13.12 33.17 -18.97
C PHE A 76 -14.61 33.29 -19.34
N GLN A 77 -15.04 32.75 -20.49
CA GLN A 77 -16.43 32.80 -20.93
C GLN A 77 -17.38 32.05 -19.97
N LEU A 78 -16.98 30.87 -19.48
CA LEU A 78 -17.74 30.15 -18.46
C LEU A 78 -17.84 30.95 -17.15
N SER A 79 -16.76 31.61 -16.74
CA SER A 79 -16.75 32.46 -15.54
C SER A 79 -17.61 33.70 -15.69
N LYS A 80 -17.57 34.34 -16.86
CA LYS A 80 -18.43 35.47 -17.19
C LYS A 80 -19.91 35.06 -17.15
N CYS A 81 -20.26 33.97 -17.84
CA CYS A 81 -21.63 33.43 -17.87
C CYS A 81 -22.14 33.11 -16.45
N TRP A 82 -21.31 32.48 -15.62
CA TRP A 82 -21.65 32.22 -14.21
C TRP A 82 -21.93 33.51 -13.43
N ASN A 83 -21.04 34.50 -13.54
CA ASN A 83 -21.12 35.73 -12.76
C ASN A 83 -22.29 36.63 -13.15
N GLU A 84 -22.67 36.61 -14.44
CA GLU A 84 -23.82 37.36 -14.95
C GLU A 84 -25.16 36.70 -14.59
N ASN A 85 -25.15 35.40 -14.27
CA ASN A 85 -26.34 34.62 -13.92
C ASN A 85 -26.30 34.10 -12.48
N LYS A 86 -25.72 34.87 -11.55
CA LYS A 86 -25.66 34.51 -10.12
C LYS A 86 -27.07 34.24 -9.59
N GLY A 87 -27.26 33.04 -9.03
CA GLY A 87 -28.54 32.58 -8.50
C GLY A 87 -29.42 31.81 -9.48
N ASN A 88 -29.10 31.80 -10.79
CA ASN A 88 -29.80 30.92 -11.74
C ASN A 88 -29.22 29.50 -11.64
N VAL A 89 -29.96 28.62 -10.95
CA VAL A 89 -29.55 27.24 -10.68
C VAL A 89 -29.34 26.42 -11.96
N LEU A 90 -30.07 26.70 -13.05
CA LEU A 90 -29.93 26.00 -14.34
C LEU A 90 -28.60 26.35 -15.01
N VAL A 91 -28.22 27.63 -15.00
CA VAL A 91 -26.92 28.07 -15.55
C VAL A 91 -25.77 27.52 -14.70
N ILE A 92 -25.89 27.62 -13.38
CA ILE A 92 -24.89 27.10 -12.43
C ILE A 92 -24.70 25.60 -12.61
N GLY A 93 -25.79 24.83 -12.59
CA GLY A 93 -25.76 23.37 -12.78
C GLY A 93 -25.19 22.96 -14.14
N GLY A 94 -25.61 23.63 -15.22
CA GLY A 94 -25.06 23.39 -16.55
C GLY A 94 -23.55 23.66 -16.65
N ILE A 95 -23.05 24.73 -16.01
CA ILE A 95 -21.60 25.01 -15.97
C ILE A 95 -20.84 23.96 -15.14
N LEU A 96 -21.40 23.48 -14.03
CA LEU A 96 -20.79 22.38 -13.26
C LEU A 96 -20.65 21.12 -14.11
N VAL A 97 -21.70 20.74 -14.85
CA VAL A 97 -21.63 19.60 -15.79
C VAL A 97 -20.55 19.81 -16.85
N ILE A 98 -20.39 21.03 -17.38
CA ILE A 98 -19.29 21.34 -18.32
C ILE A 98 -17.93 21.12 -17.66
N PHE A 99 -17.72 21.59 -16.42
CA PHE A 99 -16.49 21.32 -15.69
C PHE A 99 -16.26 19.82 -15.47
N GLY A 100 -17.31 19.08 -15.10
CA GLY A 100 -17.27 17.61 -14.94
C GLY A 100 -16.88 16.90 -16.24
N ARG A 101 -17.33 17.38 -17.40
CA ARG A 101 -16.94 16.85 -18.72
C ARG A 101 -15.49 17.17 -19.10
N ILE A 102 -14.93 18.26 -18.60
CA ILE A 102 -13.53 18.67 -18.85
C ILE A 102 -12.55 17.91 -17.92
N ALA A 103 -12.95 17.65 -16.68
CA ALA A 103 -12.11 17.10 -15.61
C ALA A 103 -11.41 15.74 -15.90
N PRO A 104 -11.96 14.83 -16.74
CA PRO A 104 -11.27 13.60 -17.12
C PRO A 104 -9.99 13.80 -17.94
N ASP A 105 -9.84 14.94 -18.64
CA ASP A 105 -8.58 15.29 -19.30
C ASP A 105 -7.62 15.89 -18.25
N VAL A 106 -6.62 15.11 -17.86
CA VAL A 106 -5.68 15.44 -16.77
C VAL A 106 -5.07 16.83 -16.96
N LEU A 107 -4.70 17.20 -18.18
CA LEU A 107 -4.01 18.45 -18.45
C LEU A 107 -4.97 19.64 -18.45
N LEU A 108 -6.20 19.49 -18.93
CA LEU A 108 -7.23 20.54 -18.83
C LEU A 108 -7.70 20.74 -17.41
N ARG A 109 -7.89 19.65 -16.67
CA ARG A 109 -8.25 19.69 -15.26
C ARG A 109 -7.19 20.43 -14.45
N ASP A 110 -5.92 20.12 -14.66
CA ASP A 110 -4.82 20.78 -13.96
C ASP A 110 -4.79 22.28 -14.28
N LYS A 111 -4.98 22.65 -15.55
CA LYS A 111 -5.15 24.06 -15.94
C LYS A 111 -6.36 24.69 -15.25
N MET A 112 -7.50 24.00 -15.18
CA MET A 112 -8.73 24.47 -14.55
C MET A 112 -8.53 24.79 -13.06
N LEU A 113 -7.84 23.90 -12.35
CA LEU A 113 -7.53 24.04 -10.93
C LEU A 113 -6.50 25.15 -10.67
N ASN A 114 -5.52 25.32 -11.57
CA ASN A 114 -4.47 26.32 -11.45
C ASN A 114 -4.85 27.72 -11.96
N SER A 115 -5.97 27.87 -12.68
CA SER A 115 -6.40 29.15 -13.28
C SER A 115 -7.00 30.15 -12.26
N GLY A 116 -6.59 30.06 -10.99
CA GLY A 116 -7.04 30.93 -9.90
C GLY A 116 -8.34 30.46 -9.23
N PRO A 117 -8.94 31.27 -8.34
CA PRO A 117 -10.03 30.84 -7.46
C PRO A 117 -11.33 30.46 -8.18
N THR A 118 -11.44 30.68 -9.49
CA THR A 118 -12.71 30.61 -10.24
C THR A 118 -13.36 29.23 -10.29
N PHE A 119 -12.63 28.12 -10.34
CA PHE A 119 -13.24 26.78 -10.36
C PHE A 119 -13.58 26.33 -8.93
N VAL A 120 -12.58 26.31 -8.06
CA VAL A 120 -12.71 25.81 -6.68
C VAL A 120 -13.73 26.62 -5.88
N SER A 121 -13.72 27.95 -5.96
CA SER A 121 -14.72 28.77 -5.26
C SER A 121 -16.14 28.51 -5.74
N LYS A 122 -16.35 28.28 -7.05
CA LYS A 122 -17.67 27.94 -7.61
C LYS A 122 -18.15 26.57 -7.11
N ILE A 123 -17.27 25.58 -7.05
CA ILE A 123 -17.57 24.28 -6.44
C ILE A 123 -18.00 24.47 -4.98
N VAL A 124 -17.21 25.19 -4.17
CA VAL A 124 -17.52 25.45 -2.75
C VAL A 124 -18.86 26.17 -2.58
N MET A 125 -19.15 27.17 -3.43
CA MET A 125 -20.45 27.84 -3.45
C MET A 125 -21.58 26.87 -3.77
N SER A 126 -21.43 26.04 -4.80
CA SER A 126 -22.46 25.09 -5.24
C SER A 126 -22.69 23.93 -4.28
N LEU A 127 -21.67 23.50 -3.52
CA LEU A 127 -21.82 22.52 -2.43
C LEU A 127 -22.77 23.03 -1.33
N SER A 128 -22.83 24.35 -1.14
CA SER A 128 -23.68 24.98 -0.13
C SER A 128 -25.15 25.12 -0.58
N HIS A 129 -25.45 24.91 -1.88
CA HIS A 129 -26.79 25.08 -2.42
C HIS A 129 -27.46 23.72 -2.71
N PRO A 130 -28.61 23.38 -2.10
CA PRO A 130 -29.22 22.05 -2.18
C PRO A 130 -29.40 21.52 -3.62
N THR A 131 -29.92 22.35 -4.52
CA THR A 131 -30.21 21.94 -5.91
C THR A 131 -28.97 21.64 -6.76
N THR A 132 -27.81 22.20 -6.43
CA THR A 132 -26.58 22.06 -7.25
C THR A 132 -25.50 21.25 -6.55
N ARG A 133 -25.76 20.82 -5.31
CA ARG A 133 -24.80 20.10 -4.47
C ARG A 133 -24.38 18.78 -5.11
N GLY A 134 -25.33 17.95 -5.55
CA GLY A 134 -25.05 16.67 -6.18
C GLY A 134 -24.13 16.81 -7.39
N LEU A 135 -24.43 17.76 -8.28
CA LEU A 135 -23.58 18.07 -9.44
C LEU A 135 -22.18 18.56 -9.06
N ALA A 136 -22.07 19.39 -8.01
CA ALA A 136 -20.78 19.87 -7.54
C ALA A 136 -19.94 18.72 -6.97
N LEU A 137 -20.57 17.79 -6.24
CA LEU A 137 -19.93 16.57 -5.74
C LEU A 137 -19.50 15.65 -6.88
N GLU A 138 -20.35 15.39 -7.88
CA GLU A 138 -20.00 14.57 -9.05
C GLU A 138 -18.83 15.16 -9.86
N THR A 139 -18.87 16.48 -10.07
CA THR A 139 -17.79 17.23 -10.73
C THR A 139 -16.48 17.11 -9.95
N LEU A 140 -16.56 17.26 -8.63
CA LEU A 140 -15.40 17.19 -7.73
C LEU A 140 -14.85 15.76 -7.60
N HIS A 141 -15.72 14.75 -7.60
CA HIS A 141 -15.35 13.34 -7.66
C HIS A 141 -14.51 13.07 -8.91
N THR A 142 -15.00 13.50 -10.07
CA THR A 142 -14.28 13.35 -11.34
C THR A 142 -12.93 14.10 -11.34
N ALA A 143 -12.90 15.32 -10.79
CA ALA A 143 -11.67 16.10 -10.72
C ALA A 143 -10.64 15.50 -9.74
N SER A 144 -11.07 14.95 -8.62
CA SER A 144 -10.19 14.36 -7.61
C SER A 144 -9.64 12.99 -8.03
N HIS A 145 -10.40 12.19 -8.79
CA HIS A 145 -10.06 10.80 -9.12
C HIS A 145 -8.78 10.63 -9.96
N HIS A 146 -8.38 11.65 -10.73
CA HIS A 146 -7.24 11.56 -11.65
C HIS A 146 -6.11 12.55 -11.35
N GLY A 147 -6.09 13.16 -10.15
CA GLY A 147 -5.19 14.26 -9.76
C GLY A 147 -3.69 13.94 -9.90
N GLY A 148 -2.91 14.84 -10.53
CA GLY A 148 -1.45 14.82 -10.41
C GLY A 148 -1.02 15.23 -8.98
N PRO A 149 0.22 14.95 -8.55
CA PRO A 149 0.64 15.02 -7.14
C PRO A 149 0.48 16.38 -6.44
N HIS A 150 0.39 17.50 -7.18
CA HIS A 150 0.33 18.85 -6.61
C HIS A 150 -1.09 19.43 -6.46
N ILE A 151 -2.08 18.81 -7.09
CA ILE A 151 -3.47 19.26 -7.11
C ILE A 151 -4.29 18.93 -5.86
N PRO A 152 -4.12 17.74 -5.25
CA PRO A 152 -4.85 17.35 -4.06
C PRO A 152 -4.71 18.36 -2.91
N ASP A 153 -3.56 19.04 -2.80
CA ASP A 153 -3.28 19.96 -1.69
C ASP A 153 -4.21 21.18 -1.69
N LEU A 154 -4.23 21.90 -2.82
CA LEU A 154 -5.09 23.06 -3.02
C LEU A 154 -6.57 22.66 -2.91
N LEU A 155 -6.94 21.56 -3.56
CA LEU A 155 -8.31 21.09 -3.57
C LEU A 155 -8.79 20.71 -2.16
N ALA A 156 -7.95 20.01 -1.39
CA ALA A 156 -8.28 19.57 -0.05
C ALA A 156 -8.48 20.76 0.90
N VAL A 157 -7.56 21.72 0.92
CA VAL A 157 -7.65 22.88 1.81
C VAL A 157 -8.91 23.70 1.56
N GLU A 158 -9.27 23.91 0.29
CA GLU A 158 -10.39 24.78 -0.08
C GLU A 158 -11.75 24.07 -0.03
N THR A 159 -11.84 22.78 -0.36
CA THR A 159 -13.12 22.07 -0.51
C THR A 159 -13.52 21.22 0.68
N LEU A 160 -12.57 20.66 1.44
CA LEU A 160 -12.89 19.81 2.61
C LEU A 160 -13.79 20.51 3.62
N PRO A 161 -13.64 21.81 3.93
CA PRO A 161 -14.56 22.50 4.82
C PRO A 161 -16.04 22.40 4.41
N ALA A 162 -16.33 22.45 3.11
CA ALA A 162 -17.69 22.34 2.59
C ALA A 162 -18.16 20.89 2.55
N ILE A 163 -17.30 19.95 2.13
CA ILE A 163 -17.61 18.52 2.10
C ILE A 163 -17.91 18.00 3.52
N VAL A 164 -17.11 18.39 4.51
CA VAL A 164 -17.33 18.02 5.91
C VAL A 164 -18.71 18.47 6.38
N ARG A 165 -19.14 19.70 6.05
CA ARG A 165 -20.49 20.17 6.39
C ARG A 165 -21.58 19.35 5.71
N VAL A 166 -21.40 18.99 4.44
CA VAL A 166 -22.35 18.14 3.71
C VAL A 166 -22.46 16.76 4.37
N LEU A 167 -21.33 16.16 4.73
CA LEU A 167 -21.28 14.87 5.40
C LEU A 167 -21.93 14.93 6.79
N GLU A 168 -21.62 15.94 7.59
CA GLU A 168 -22.25 16.23 8.90
C GLU A 168 -23.77 16.35 8.76
N SER A 169 -24.26 17.18 7.83
CA SER A 169 -25.70 17.35 7.58
C SER A 169 -26.38 16.08 7.05
N SER A 170 -25.65 15.17 6.42
CA SER A 170 -26.23 13.92 5.93
C SER A 170 -26.48 12.87 7.02
N LEU A 171 -25.87 13.02 8.19
CA LEU A 171 -26.06 12.12 9.33
C LEU A 171 -27.29 12.49 10.16
N ASP A 172 -27.62 13.78 10.21
CA ASP A 172 -28.83 14.33 10.83
C ASP A 172 -29.54 15.27 9.84
N PRO A 173 -30.21 14.70 8.82
CA PRO A 173 -30.75 15.47 7.71
C PRO A 173 -31.93 16.36 8.17
N PRO A 174 -31.91 17.66 7.80
CA PRO A 174 -33.10 18.50 7.89
C PRO A 174 -34.30 17.90 7.13
N ALA A 175 -35.52 18.30 7.50
CA ALA A 175 -36.74 17.76 6.89
C ALA A 175 -36.85 17.95 5.36
N ASP A 176 -36.16 18.96 4.80
CA ASP A 176 -36.08 19.28 3.38
C ASP A 176 -34.78 18.78 2.71
N TRP A 177 -33.98 17.96 3.40
CA TRP A 177 -32.73 17.45 2.88
C TRP A 177 -32.95 16.49 1.71
N VAL A 178 -32.21 16.72 0.63
CA VAL A 178 -32.10 15.80 -0.48
C VAL A 178 -30.71 15.19 -0.45
N ASP A 179 -30.65 13.87 -0.29
CA ASP A 179 -29.42 13.08 -0.21
C ASP A 179 -28.79 12.80 -1.59
N ASP A 180 -28.87 13.78 -2.49
CA ASP A 180 -28.40 13.64 -3.88
C ASP A 180 -26.89 13.87 -3.97
N GLY A 181 -26.17 12.85 -4.45
CA GLY A 181 -24.72 12.85 -4.68
C GLY A 181 -23.85 12.82 -3.42
N VAL A 182 -24.44 12.72 -2.22
CA VAL A 182 -23.71 12.72 -0.94
C VAL A 182 -22.78 11.51 -0.82
N GLU A 183 -23.12 10.39 -1.47
CA GLU A 183 -22.29 9.20 -1.53
C GLU A 183 -20.91 9.43 -2.19
N GLN A 184 -20.73 10.55 -2.87
CA GLN A 184 -19.44 10.96 -3.46
C GLN A 184 -18.49 11.62 -2.45
N CYS A 185 -18.97 12.03 -1.26
CA CYS A 185 -18.13 12.70 -0.26
C CYS A 185 -16.93 11.84 0.16
N LEU A 186 -17.15 10.58 0.55
CA LEU A 186 -16.06 9.69 0.96
C LEU A 186 -15.09 9.37 -0.20
N PRO A 187 -15.54 9.04 -1.43
CA PRO A 187 -14.69 8.95 -2.61
C PRO A 187 -13.79 10.17 -2.85
N ILE A 188 -14.36 11.37 -2.82
CA ILE A 188 -13.61 12.62 -3.01
C ILE A 188 -12.51 12.76 -1.95
N ILE A 189 -12.86 12.58 -0.67
CA ILE A 189 -11.90 12.68 0.44
C ILE A 189 -10.82 11.60 0.30
N CYS A 190 -11.21 10.36 0.01
CA CYS A 190 -10.30 9.24 -0.21
C CYS A 190 -9.27 9.56 -1.29
N HIS A 191 -9.70 10.05 -2.46
CA HIS A 191 -8.77 10.43 -3.54
C HIS A 191 -7.76 11.49 -3.10
N MET A 192 -8.24 12.53 -2.39
CA MET A 192 -7.37 13.59 -1.90
C MET A 192 -6.36 13.08 -0.88
N PHE A 193 -6.81 12.31 0.12
CA PHE A 193 -5.96 11.77 1.18
C PHE A 193 -4.96 10.75 0.65
N THR A 194 -5.41 9.85 -0.23
CA THR A 194 -4.53 8.85 -0.86
C THR A 194 -3.39 9.54 -1.62
N SER A 195 -3.70 10.61 -2.36
CA SER A 195 -2.67 11.32 -3.11
C SER A 195 -1.73 12.15 -2.21
N LEU A 196 -2.27 12.77 -1.14
CA LEU A 196 -1.48 13.55 -0.18
C LEU A 196 -0.57 12.69 0.71
N PHE A 197 -1.05 11.55 1.19
CA PHE A 197 -0.36 10.78 2.23
C PHE A 197 0.45 9.60 1.69
N ARG A 198 0.07 8.97 0.56
CA ARG A 198 0.87 7.85 0.01
C ARG A 198 2.28 8.27 -0.40
N THR A 199 2.46 9.51 -0.84
CA THR A 199 3.79 10.05 -1.22
C THR A 199 4.59 10.58 -0.04
N ALA A 200 3.92 10.86 1.08
CA ALA A 200 4.51 11.40 2.30
C ALA A 200 5.01 10.31 3.27
N SER A 201 4.99 9.03 2.88
CA SER A 201 5.31 7.88 3.74
C SER A 201 6.69 7.93 4.45
N TRP A 202 7.57 8.83 4.02
CA TRP A 202 8.90 9.04 4.61
C TRP A 202 8.99 10.24 5.57
N CYS A 203 7.95 11.07 5.68
CA CYS A 203 7.95 12.28 6.49
C CYS A 203 6.67 12.38 7.33
N PRO A 204 6.78 12.46 8.68
CA PRO A 204 5.63 12.68 9.53
C PRO A 204 4.86 13.92 9.09
N THR A 205 3.54 13.79 8.90
CA THR A 205 2.69 14.95 8.62
C THR A 205 2.56 15.78 9.89
N SER A 206 2.84 17.09 9.82
CA SER A 206 2.75 17.96 10.99
C SER A 206 1.32 18.03 11.56
N PRO A 207 1.13 18.13 12.89
CA PRO A 207 -0.21 18.26 13.50
C PRO A 207 -1.04 19.42 12.93
N SER A 208 -0.41 20.57 12.64
CA SER A 208 -1.09 21.71 12.02
C SER A 208 -1.67 21.39 10.64
N ARG A 209 -1.00 20.52 9.88
CA ARG A 209 -1.47 20.08 8.57
C ARG A 209 -2.66 19.13 8.69
N LEU A 210 -2.63 18.21 9.64
CA LEU A 210 -3.77 17.33 9.94
C LEU A 210 -5.00 18.15 10.36
N GLU A 211 -4.78 19.21 11.14
CA GLU A 211 -5.81 20.17 11.54
C GLU A 211 -6.39 20.94 10.35
N GLN A 212 -5.52 21.49 9.49
CA GLN A 212 -5.94 22.19 8.27
C GLN A 212 -6.78 21.30 7.35
N LEU A 213 -6.40 20.03 7.23
CA LEU A 213 -7.12 19.01 6.45
C LEU A 213 -8.33 18.41 7.19
N ARG A 214 -8.60 18.85 8.43
CA ARG A 214 -9.74 18.40 9.25
C ARG A 214 -9.80 16.87 9.44
N VAL A 215 -8.65 16.20 9.48
CA VAL A 215 -8.57 14.73 9.62
C VAL A 215 -9.28 14.27 10.90
N HIS A 216 -9.15 15.05 11.98
CA HIS A 216 -9.81 14.77 13.27
C HIS A 216 -11.35 14.77 13.20
N LYS A 217 -11.97 15.50 12.23
CA LYS A 217 -13.42 15.47 12.01
C LYS A 217 -13.83 14.40 11.01
N ILE A 218 -13.04 14.26 9.94
CA ILE A 218 -13.36 13.37 8.82
C ILE A 218 -13.39 11.91 9.27
N LEU A 219 -12.45 11.48 10.11
CA LEU A 219 -12.41 10.10 10.59
C LEU A 219 -13.70 9.68 11.31
N PRO A 220 -14.15 10.35 12.40
CA PRO A 220 -15.39 9.98 13.07
C PRO A 220 -16.61 10.10 12.14
N LEU A 221 -16.71 11.14 11.31
CA LEU A 221 -17.82 11.30 10.37
C LEU A 221 -17.91 10.17 9.34
N ALA A 222 -16.77 9.69 8.84
CA ALA A 222 -16.74 8.55 7.92
C ALA A 222 -17.21 7.26 8.60
N LEU A 223 -16.79 7.03 9.85
CA LEU A 223 -17.24 5.87 10.64
C LEU A 223 -18.75 5.94 10.90
N ASP A 224 -19.25 7.11 11.31
CA ASP A 224 -20.67 7.33 11.56
C ASP A 224 -21.49 7.18 10.27
N ARG A 225 -20.96 7.64 9.13
CA ARG A 225 -21.61 7.48 7.82
C ARG A 225 -21.72 6.02 7.40
N ILE A 226 -20.64 5.25 7.51
CA ILE A 226 -20.65 3.81 7.19
C ILE A 226 -21.67 3.10 8.08
N ARG A 227 -21.68 3.41 9.38
CA ARG A 227 -22.63 2.82 10.34
C ARG A 227 -24.07 3.22 10.08
N ALA A 228 -24.35 4.50 9.87
CA ALA A 228 -25.70 5.03 9.67
C ALA A 228 -26.33 4.51 8.38
N LYS A 229 -25.53 4.36 7.31
CA LYS A 229 -26.02 3.80 6.05
C LYS A 229 -26.21 2.29 6.10
N GLY A 230 -25.38 1.57 6.85
CA GLY A 230 -25.50 0.12 7.01
C GLY A 230 -25.62 -0.59 5.66
N LEU A 231 -26.67 -1.38 5.45
CA LEU A 231 -26.93 -2.08 4.18
C LEU A 231 -27.21 -1.14 2.98
N ASN A 232 -27.58 0.11 3.23
CA ASN A 232 -27.91 1.09 2.18
C ASN A 232 -26.68 1.85 1.65
N ILE A 233 -25.49 1.65 2.22
CA ILE A 233 -24.27 2.29 1.70
C ILE A 233 -23.97 1.80 0.30
N THR A 234 -23.63 2.71 -0.61
CA THR A 234 -23.23 2.31 -1.97
C THR A 234 -21.85 1.64 -1.94
N TRP A 235 -21.58 0.77 -2.90
CA TRP A 235 -20.27 0.11 -2.99
C TRP A 235 -19.13 1.11 -3.16
N ASN A 236 -19.34 2.11 -4.02
CA ASN A 236 -18.36 3.16 -4.28
C ASN A 236 -18.05 3.92 -2.99
N GLU A 237 -19.06 4.32 -2.23
CA GLU A 237 -18.88 5.01 -0.95
C GLU A 237 -18.17 4.13 0.08
N LEU A 238 -18.55 2.85 0.17
CA LEU A 238 -17.99 1.90 1.13
C LEU A 238 -16.50 1.63 0.89
N ILE A 239 -16.11 1.29 -0.35
CA ILE A 239 -14.71 1.01 -0.69
C ILE A 239 -13.83 2.20 -0.34
N HIS A 240 -14.23 3.39 -0.80
CA HIS A 240 -13.40 4.58 -0.61
C HIS A 240 -13.36 4.99 0.86
N GLY A 241 -14.46 4.85 1.58
CA GLY A 241 -14.50 5.05 3.03
C GLY A 241 -13.50 4.14 3.77
N VAL A 242 -13.53 2.83 3.49
CA VAL A 242 -12.61 1.87 4.13
C VAL A 242 -11.16 2.09 3.69
N THR A 243 -10.91 2.33 2.41
CA THR A 243 -9.57 2.61 1.86
C THR A 243 -8.97 3.85 2.54
N MET A 244 -9.74 4.94 2.65
CA MET A 244 -9.29 6.14 3.36
C MET A 244 -8.95 5.84 4.83
N ILE A 245 -9.82 5.11 5.53
CA ILE A 245 -9.62 4.78 6.95
C ILE A 245 -8.40 3.87 7.15
N THR A 246 -8.08 2.97 6.23
CA THR A 246 -6.91 2.08 6.34
C THR A 246 -5.60 2.74 5.88
N GLU A 247 -5.65 3.87 5.18
CA GLU A 247 -4.47 4.66 4.77
C GLU A 247 -4.03 5.66 5.86
N LEU A 248 -5.01 6.28 6.53
CA LEU A 248 -4.77 7.32 7.55
C LEU A 248 -3.87 6.94 8.74
N PRO A 249 -3.78 5.68 9.22
CA PRO A 249 -2.94 5.36 10.37
C PRO A 249 -1.48 5.78 10.16
N SER A 250 -0.98 5.73 8.91
CA SER A 250 0.38 6.13 8.50
C SER A 250 0.74 7.58 8.86
N VAL A 251 -0.26 8.46 9.03
CA VAL A 251 -0.06 9.89 9.29
C VAL A 251 -0.80 10.40 10.54
N ALA A 252 -1.80 9.66 11.03
CA ALA A 252 -2.71 10.11 12.10
C ALA A 252 -2.91 9.06 13.22
N ARG A 253 -1.86 8.30 13.57
CA ARG A 253 -1.91 7.21 14.57
C ARG A 253 -2.62 7.58 15.89
N ASP A 254 -2.26 8.72 16.48
CA ASP A 254 -2.82 9.14 17.79
C ASP A 254 -4.34 9.32 17.73
N LEU A 255 -4.88 9.69 16.57
CA LEU A 255 -6.31 9.82 16.35
C LEU A 255 -7.01 8.45 16.40
N PHE A 256 -6.37 7.37 15.93
CA PHE A 256 -6.94 6.02 16.00
C PHE A 256 -6.99 5.49 17.44
N HIS A 257 -6.02 5.87 18.28
CA HIS A 257 -6.07 5.55 19.72
C HIS A 257 -7.20 6.29 20.44
N GLN A 258 -7.57 7.49 19.98
CA GLN A 258 -8.73 8.24 20.47
C GLN A 258 -10.07 7.72 19.92
N HIS A 259 -10.03 7.06 18.76
CA HIS A 259 -11.20 6.49 18.08
C HIS A 259 -11.05 4.97 17.85
N PRO A 260 -11.12 4.14 18.92
CA PRO A 260 -10.89 2.70 18.81
C PRO A 260 -11.90 1.96 17.92
N ASN A 261 -13.06 2.56 17.63
CA ASN A 261 -14.02 2.06 16.64
C ASN A 261 -13.42 2.01 15.22
N ALA A 262 -12.48 2.89 14.88
CA ALA A 262 -11.74 2.85 13.61
C ALA A 262 -10.86 1.59 13.51
N ILE A 263 -10.15 1.26 14.60
CA ILE A 263 -9.34 0.04 14.69
C ILE A 263 -10.23 -1.20 14.57
N ARG A 264 -11.40 -1.17 15.21
CA ARG A 264 -12.39 -2.25 15.09
C ARG A 264 -12.98 -2.36 13.69
N LEU A 265 -13.16 -1.28 12.93
CA LEU A 265 -13.54 -1.39 11.52
C LEU A 265 -12.46 -2.12 10.71
N MET A 266 -11.19 -1.80 10.93
CA MET A 266 -10.07 -2.50 10.26
C MET A 266 -10.04 -3.99 10.62
N ALA A 267 -10.29 -4.34 11.88
CA ALA A 267 -10.42 -5.73 12.30
C ALA A 267 -11.69 -6.40 11.71
N ALA A 268 -12.82 -5.69 11.60
CA ALA A 268 -14.05 -6.19 11.00
C ALA A 268 -13.87 -6.56 9.52
N CYS A 269 -13.01 -5.83 8.80
CA CYS A 269 -12.65 -6.17 7.42
C CYS A 269 -12.09 -7.59 7.30
N LEU A 270 -11.42 -8.13 8.34
CA LEU A 270 -10.90 -9.50 8.37
C LEU A 270 -11.98 -10.58 8.36
N ARG A 271 -13.23 -10.23 8.66
CA ARG A 271 -14.39 -11.11 8.61
C ARG A 271 -15.19 -11.00 7.32
N SER A 272 -14.84 -10.04 6.46
CA SER A 272 -15.48 -9.89 5.15
C SER A 272 -15.31 -11.16 4.31
N PRO A 273 -16.33 -11.58 3.54
CA PRO A 273 -16.15 -12.59 2.51
C PRO A 273 -15.17 -12.16 1.43
N SER A 274 -15.01 -10.84 1.20
CA SER A 274 -14.04 -10.31 0.23
C SER A 274 -12.62 -10.35 0.80
N ILE A 275 -11.74 -11.13 0.18
CA ILE A 275 -10.33 -11.22 0.55
C ILE A 275 -9.58 -9.90 0.30
N ALA A 276 -10.06 -9.07 -0.62
CA ALA A 276 -9.50 -7.75 -0.86
C ALA A 276 -9.75 -6.81 0.34
N PHE A 277 -10.97 -6.84 0.92
CA PHE A 277 -11.24 -6.14 2.19
C PHE A 277 -10.39 -6.69 3.34
N ARG A 278 -10.22 -8.02 3.43
CA ARG A 278 -9.35 -8.63 4.44
C ARG A 278 -7.91 -8.14 4.31
N GLY A 279 -7.38 -8.03 3.09
CA GLY A 279 -6.08 -7.43 2.80
C GLY A 279 -5.97 -5.97 3.25
N GLN A 280 -6.96 -5.14 2.93
CA GLN A 280 -7.01 -3.74 3.40
C GLN A 280 -7.07 -3.63 4.93
N GLY A 281 -7.83 -4.50 5.60
CA GLY A 281 -7.91 -4.56 7.05
C GLY A 281 -6.56 -4.82 7.70
N VAL A 282 -5.82 -5.84 7.25
CA VAL A 282 -4.46 -6.14 7.74
C VAL A 282 -3.52 -4.99 7.47
N LEU A 283 -3.57 -4.40 6.28
CA LEU A 283 -2.69 -3.27 5.94
C LEU A 283 -2.94 -2.04 6.80
N GLY A 284 -4.21 -1.75 7.12
CA GLY A 284 -4.56 -0.66 8.02
C GLY A 284 -3.99 -0.87 9.43
N VAL A 285 -4.11 -2.09 9.97
CA VAL A 285 -3.50 -2.43 11.26
C VAL A 285 -1.97 -2.41 11.17
N TYR A 286 -1.38 -2.89 10.07
CA TYR A 286 0.05 -2.82 9.81
C TYR A 286 0.54 -1.37 9.88
N ARG A 287 -0.08 -0.46 9.12
CA ARG A 287 0.26 0.98 9.11
C ARG A 287 0.10 1.63 10.49
N LEU A 288 -0.89 1.21 11.27
CA LEU A 288 -1.10 1.69 12.64
C LEU A 288 0.07 1.35 13.56
N GLU A 289 0.69 0.18 13.37
CA GLU A 289 1.79 -0.30 14.20
C GLU A 289 3.19 0.04 13.61
N ASP A 290 3.29 0.37 12.31
CA ASP A 290 4.55 0.54 11.57
C ASP A 290 5.37 1.80 11.91
N ILE A 291 4.76 2.84 12.49
CA ILE A 291 5.37 4.18 12.59
C ILE A 291 6.52 4.26 13.61
N ASP A 292 6.68 3.28 14.49
CA ASP A 292 7.77 3.22 15.48
C ASP A 292 9.02 2.44 15.01
N ARG A 293 9.16 2.15 13.71
CA ARG A 293 10.31 1.43 13.09
C ARG A 293 11.70 1.86 13.55
N HIS A 294 11.86 3.10 14.02
CA HIS A 294 13.14 3.64 14.46
C HIS A 294 13.33 3.68 15.99
N LYS A 295 12.27 3.46 16.79
CA LYS A 295 12.32 3.66 18.24
C LYS A 295 12.09 2.41 19.07
N LYS A 296 11.42 1.36 18.55
CA LYS A 296 10.99 0.22 19.39
C LYS A 296 11.01 -1.16 18.76
N THR A 297 11.09 -1.32 17.43
CA THR A 297 11.17 -2.68 16.87
C THR A 297 12.55 -3.24 17.19
N ALA A 298 12.59 -4.20 18.10
CA ALA A 298 13.77 -5.03 18.30
C ALA A 298 14.16 -5.58 16.92
N ARG A 299 15.44 -5.46 16.57
CA ARG A 299 15.98 -6.25 15.46
C ARG A 299 15.68 -7.72 15.77
N HIS A 300 15.48 -8.54 14.73
CA HIS A 300 15.41 -9.99 14.88
C HIS A 300 16.48 -10.43 15.88
N SER A 301 16.08 -11.21 16.87
CA SER A 301 17.00 -11.56 17.95
C SER A 301 18.15 -12.37 17.38
N GLU A 302 19.35 -11.80 17.44
CA GLU A 302 20.57 -12.48 17.02
C GLU A 302 21.04 -13.40 18.16
N ILE A 303 21.58 -14.56 17.81
CA ILE A 303 22.25 -15.43 18.77
C ILE A 303 23.61 -14.79 19.08
N THR A 304 23.63 -13.99 20.14
CA THR A 304 24.81 -13.27 20.62
C THR A 304 25.67 -14.13 21.54
N PHE A 305 26.86 -13.66 21.89
CA PHE A 305 27.70 -14.33 22.89
C PHE A 305 26.98 -14.56 24.22
N ALA A 306 26.16 -13.61 24.69
CA ALA A 306 25.39 -13.76 25.93
C ALA A 306 24.34 -14.89 25.84
N VAL A 307 23.73 -15.07 24.66
CA VAL A 307 22.79 -16.18 24.41
C VAL A 307 23.52 -17.52 24.48
N MET A 308 24.69 -17.60 23.84
CA MET A 308 25.55 -18.79 23.85
C MET A 308 26.07 -19.11 25.26
N GLU A 309 26.55 -18.12 26.00
CA GLU A 309 27.01 -18.28 27.39
C GLU A 309 25.91 -18.84 28.27
N ARG A 310 24.66 -18.36 28.14
CA ARG A 310 23.53 -18.92 28.88
C ARG A 310 23.24 -20.37 28.50
N ALA A 311 23.28 -20.69 27.21
CA ALA A 311 23.08 -22.05 26.75
C ALA A 311 24.11 -23.04 27.33
N ILE A 312 25.35 -22.58 27.54
CA ILE A 312 26.42 -23.37 28.16
C ILE A 312 26.24 -23.47 29.68
N THR A 313 25.92 -22.34 30.33
CA THR A 313 26.03 -22.20 31.80
C THR A 313 24.74 -22.53 32.55
N GLN A 314 23.59 -22.53 31.88
CA GLN A 314 22.29 -22.72 32.50
C GLN A 314 21.57 -23.93 31.92
N THR A 315 20.86 -24.66 32.77
CA THR A 315 20.01 -25.78 32.34
C THR A 315 18.62 -25.27 31.93
N PRO A 316 18.17 -25.50 30.68
CA PRO A 316 16.83 -25.13 30.27
C PRO A 316 15.75 -25.86 31.08
N PRO A 317 14.58 -25.22 31.31
CA PRO A 317 13.40 -25.92 31.84
C PRO A 317 13.09 -27.20 31.08
N GLN A 318 12.60 -28.23 31.77
CA GLN A 318 12.34 -29.57 31.21
C GLN A 318 11.56 -29.53 29.90
N LYS A 319 10.50 -28.71 29.81
CA LYS A 319 9.68 -28.58 28.60
C LYS A 319 10.48 -28.06 27.39
N ILE A 320 11.42 -27.13 27.60
CA ILE A 320 12.32 -26.64 26.55
C ILE A 320 13.31 -27.74 26.17
N GLN A 321 13.90 -28.40 27.15
CA GLN A 321 14.85 -29.50 26.91
C GLN A 321 14.22 -30.65 26.10
N GLU A 322 12.99 -31.06 26.44
CA GLU A 322 12.22 -32.07 25.72
C GLU A 322 11.94 -31.64 24.28
N ALA A 323 11.59 -30.37 24.04
CA ALA A 323 11.34 -29.84 22.70
C ALA A 323 12.59 -29.82 21.83
N LEU A 324 13.73 -29.35 22.35
CA LEU A 324 15.02 -29.34 21.65
C LEU A 324 15.49 -30.78 21.36
N SER A 325 15.37 -31.67 22.34
CA SER A 325 15.77 -33.08 22.20
C SER A 325 14.89 -33.83 21.19
N SER A 326 13.57 -33.54 21.17
CA SER A 326 12.63 -34.18 20.23
C SER A 326 12.85 -33.75 18.78
N TYR A 327 13.35 -32.52 18.58
CA TYR A 327 13.73 -32.04 17.25
C TYR A 327 15.06 -32.65 16.78
N GLY A 328 16.03 -32.72 17.69
CA GLY A 328 17.44 -33.03 17.39
C GLY A 328 18.30 -31.89 17.92
N ALA A 329 18.88 -32.08 19.10
CA ALA A 329 19.58 -31.01 19.81
C ALA A 329 20.75 -30.43 18.99
N GLU A 330 21.48 -31.29 18.26
CA GLU A 330 22.61 -30.90 17.41
C GLU A 330 22.20 -30.05 16.18
N ASP A 331 20.93 -30.15 15.78
CA ASP A 331 20.36 -29.40 14.64
C ASP A 331 19.68 -28.09 15.07
N CYS A 332 19.61 -27.80 16.38
CA CYS A 332 19.04 -26.56 16.90
C CYS A 332 19.96 -25.37 16.60
N HIS A 333 19.39 -24.19 16.31
CA HIS A 333 20.17 -23.03 15.85
C HIS A 333 21.22 -22.57 16.86
N ILE A 334 20.91 -22.61 18.16
CA ILE A 334 21.84 -22.25 19.23
C ILE A 334 23.02 -23.23 19.24
N GLU A 335 22.75 -24.54 19.16
CA GLU A 335 23.79 -25.58 19.19
C GLU A 335 24.67 -25.54 17.94
N VAL A 336 24.06 -25.42 16.75
CA VAL A 336 24.80 -25.25 15.49
C VAL A 336 25.73 -24.03 15.56
N LYS A 337 25.27 -22.92 16.15
CA LYS A 337 26.11 -21.72 16.31
C LYS A 337 27.17 -21.87 17.38
N LEU A 338 26.89 -22.54 18.50
CA LEU A 338 27.88 -22.88 19.52
C LEU A 338 28.99 -23.72 18.90
N LYS A 339 28.63 -24.77 18.16
CA LYS A 339 29.60 -25.64 17.52
C LYS A 339 30.44 -24.91 16.47
N ALA A 340 29.79 -24.09 15.64
CA ALA A 340 30.49 -23.27 14.67
C ALA A 340 31.44 -22.25 15.33
N TYR A 341 31.07 -21.73 16.50
CA TYR A 341 31.90 -20.83 17.29
C TYR A 341 33.13 -21.55 17.87
N GLU A 342 32.96 -22.74 18.42
CA GLU A 342 34.08 -23.59 18.87
C GLU A 342 35.04 -23.93 17.74
N ASP A 343 34.52 -24.39 16.60
CA ASP A 343 35.34 -24.75 15.43
C ASP A 343 36.13 -23.53 14.92
N MET A 344 35.50 -22.34 14.94
CA MET A 344 36.16 -21.08 14.57
C MET A 344 37.26 -20.68 15.57
N LEU A 345 37.04 -20.88 16.87
CA LEU A 345 38.06 -20.64 17.90
C LEU A 345 39.26 -21.56 17.69
N CYS A 346 39.04 -22.87 17.50
CA CYS A 346 40.09 -23.83 17.20
C CYS A 346 40.87 -23.43 15.93
N ALA A 347 40.18 -23.05 14.86
CA ALA A 347 40.82 -22.60 13.62
C ALA A 347 41.64 -21.32 13.84
N THR A 348 41.15 -20.39 14.67
CA THR A 348 41.85 -19.15 14.98
C THR A 348 43.09 -19.40 15.83
N GLU A 349 43.00 -20.23 16.87
CA GLU A 349 44.12 -20.62 17.72
C GLU A 349 45.23 -21.31 16.90
N GLN A 350 44.83 -22.26 16.05
CA GLN A 350 45.74 -22.94 15.14
C GLN A 350 46.46 -21.93 14.22
N CYS A 351 45.70 -21.04 13.56
CA CYS A 351 46.25 -20.00 12.69
C CYS A 351 47.21 -19.05 13.43
N THR A 352 46.90 -18.68 14.69
CA THR A 352 47.80 -17.85 15.48
C THR A 352 49.09 -18.56 15.86
N THR A 353 49.07 -19.90 15.90
CA THR A 353 50.21 -20.75 16.24
C THR A 353 51.11 -21.02 15.03
N ASP A 354 50.55 -21.28 13.86
CA ASP A 354 51.30 -21.67 12.66
C ASP A 354 51.42 -20.59 11.58
N GLY A 355 50.58 -19.55 11.63
CA GLY A 355 50.51 -18.49 10.61
C GLY A 355 49.83 -18.92 9.30
N ASP A 356 49.19 -20.08 9.22
CA ASP A 356 48.61 -20.63 7.98
C ASP A 356 47.22 -20.03 7.69
N LEU A 357 47.23 -18.87 7.03
CA LEU A 357 46.03 -18.15 6.60
C LEU A 357 45.18 -18.94 5.58
N LEU A 358 45.77 -19.87 4.82
CA LEU A 358 45.06 -20.64 3.81
C LEU A 358 44.21 -21.72 4.47
N VAL A 359 44.80 -22.50 5.38
CA VAL A 359 44.07 -23.51 6.18
C VAL A 359 42.98 -22.82 7.00
N TYR A 360 43.30 -21.70 7.63
CA TYR A 360 42.33 -20.89 8.36
C TYR A 360 41.16 -20.44 7.47
N GLY A 361 41.45 -19.91 6.28
CA GLY A 361 40.45 -19.48 5.32
C GLY A 361 39.54 -20.63 4.86
N ARG A 362 40.08 -21.81 4.60
CA ARG A 362 39.29 -23.01 4.24
C ARG A 362 38.35 -23.40 5.37
N SER A 363 38.84 -23.41 6.62
CA SER A 363 37.99 -23.67 7.78
C SER A 363 36.86 -22.65 7.90
N LEU A 364 37.15 -21.35 7.77
CA LEU A 364 36.12 -20.31 7.82
C LEU A 364 35.08 -20.48 6.71
N ALA A 365 35.51 -20.80 5.49
CA ALA A 365 34.63 -21.00 4.34
C ALA A 365 33.66 -22.19 4.54
N GLU A 366 34.05 -23.20 5.30
CA GLU A 366 33.18 -24.32 5.69
C GLU A 366 32.25 -23.95 6.86
N ILE A 367 32.75 -23.24 7.86
CA ILE A 367 32.00 -22.91 9.08
C ILE A 367 30.90 -21.87 8.79
N ILE A 368 31.20 -20.82 8.03
CA ILE A 368 30.31 -19.67 7.82
C ILE A 368 28.94 -20.08 7.24
N PRO A 369 28.87 -20.89 6.16
CA PRO A 369 27.57 -21.31 5.61
C PRO A 369 26.74 -22.14 6.58
N ARG A 370 27.36 -23.00 7.40
CA ARG A 370 26.63 -23.82 8.40
C ARG A 370 25.93 -22.94 9.45
N ALA A 371 26.60 -21.88 9.90
CA ALA A 371 26.09 -20.96 10.92
C ALA A 371 25.22 -19.81 10.36
N GLY A 372 25.30 -19.53 9.06
CA GLY A 372 24.67 -18.40 8.36
C GLY A 372 25.26 -17.03 8.71
N SER A 373 25.51 -16.77 9.99
CA SER A 373 26.24 -15.61 10.50
C SER A 373 27.02 -15.95 11.77
N LEU A 374 28.24 -15.44 11.86
CA LEU A 374 29.08 -15.49 13.06
C LEU A 374 29.34 -14.06 13.52
N HIS A 375 29.00 -13.77 14.78
CA HIS A 375 29.33 -12.50 15.43
C HIS A 375 30.33 -12.78 16.54
N PHE A 376 31.60 -12.49 16.27
CA PHE A 376 32.65 -12.60 17.29
C PHE A 376 32.92 -11.21 17.90
N CYS A 377 33.08 -11.18 19.21
CA CYS A 377 33.53 -9.99 19.94
C CYS A 377 34.70 -10.43 20.83
N GLY A 378 35.92 -10.11 20.40
CA GLY A 378 37.12 -10.39 21.16
C GLY A 378 38.34 -9.79 20.48
N VAL A 379 39.22 -9.18 21.28
CA VAL A 379 40.59 -8.86 20.85
C VAL A 379 41.37 -10.16 20.92
N LEU A 380 42.15 -10.47 19.88
CA LEU A 380 43.15 -11.53 19.94
C LEU A 380 44.33 -11.02 20.78
N ASP A 381 44.15 -10.96 22.09
CA ASP A 381 45.24 -10.65 23.00
C ASP A 381 46.18 -11.85 23.02
N SER A 382 47.30 -11.74 22.31
CA SER A 382 48.43 -12.63 22.52
C SER A 382 48.89 -12.42 23.96
N THR A 383 48.61 -13.39 24.84
CA THR A 383 48.97 -13.35 26.26
C THR A 383 50.48 -13.26 26.48
N ASP A 384 51.28 -13.46 25.44
CA ASP A 384 52.74 -13.36 25.47
C ASP A 384 53.25 -12.25 24.52
N ALA A 385 53.41 -11.04 25.05
CA ALA A 385 53.96 -9.89 24.32
C ALA A 385 55.42 -10.09 23.85
N SER A 386 56.04 -11.22 24.20
CA SER A 386 57.42 -11.56 23.82
C SER A 386 57.53 -12.38 22.53
N GLN A 387 56.44 -12.93 22.00
CA GLN A 387 56.45 -13.68 20.74
C GLN A 387 56.08 -12.81 19.53
N PRO A 388 56.81 -12.92 18.40
CA PRO A 388 56.46 -12.19 17.19
C PRO A 388 55.08 -12.67 16.70
N LYS A 389 54.18 -11.73 16.40
CA LYS A 389 52.88 -12.06 15.78
C LYS A 389 53.14 -12.73 14.43
N LEU A 390 52.78 -14.01 14.32
CA LEU A 390 52.87 -14.77 13.07
C LEU A 390 51.75 -14.40 12.08
N VAL A 391 50.69 -13.74 12.56
CA VAL A 391 49.52 -13.34 11.76
C VAL A 391 49.44 -11.82 11.56
N PRO A 392 48.92 -11.34 10.41
CA PRO A 392 48.89 -9.92 10.05
C PRO A 392 47.68 -9.13 10.60
N PHE A 393 46.86 -9.73 11.48
CA PHE A 393 45.65 -9.11 12.00
C PHE A 393 45.66 -9.03 13.53
N SER A 394 44.88 -8.07 14.06
CA SER A 394 44.73 -7.84 15.50
C SER A 394 43.32 -8.13 16.01
N ASP A 395 42.35 -8.17 15.11
CA ASP A 395 40.97 -8.55 15.41
C ASP A 395 40.43 -9.55 14.39
N TRP A 396 39.34 -10.23 14.77
CA TRP A 396 38.75 -11.28 13.95
C TRP A 396 38.14 -10.77 12.63
N ARG A 397 37.68 -9.52 12.56
CA ARG A 397 37.11 -8.98 11.31
C ARG A 397 38.22 -8.76 10.31
N GLU A 398 39.37 -8.28 10.77
CA GLU A 398 40.58 -8.20 9.93
C GLU A 398 41.02 -9.59 9.46
N SER A 399 40.92 -10.62 10.30
CA SER A 399 41.31 -12.00 9.93
C SER A 399 40.53 -12.53 8.72
N LEU A 400 39.23 -12.22 8.61
CA LEU A 400 38.42 -12.59 7.44
C LEU A 400 39.00 -12.04 6.13
N HIS A 401 39.44 -10.78 6.13
CA HIS A 401 40.00 -10.17 4.92
C HIS A 401 41.30 -10.86 4.50
N HIS A 402 42.20 -11.12 5.45
CA HIS A 402 43.47 -11.80 5.17
C HIS A 402 43.28 -13.26 4.74
N ALA A 403 42.34 -13.97 5.36
CA ALA A 403 41.96 -15.33 4.97
C ALA A 403 41.39 -15.37 3.54
N ALA A 404 40.51 -14.43 3.18
CA ALA A 404 39.99 -14.32 1.82
C ALA A 404 41.11 -14.05 0.79
N LEU A 405 42.08 -13.18 1.11
CA LEU A 405 43.23 -12.93 0.23
C LEU A 405 44.10 -14.18 0.03
N ALA A 406 44.35 -14.95 1.10
CA ALA A 406 45.11 -16.19 1.02
C ALA A 406 44.40 -17.23 0.12
N LEU A 407 43.08 -17.38 0.28
CA LEU A 407 42.28 -18.26 -0.59
C LEU A 407 42.31 -17.82 -2.06
N ARG A 408 42.24 -16.51 -2.33
CA ARG A 408 42.34 -15.99 -3.72
C ARG A 408 43.71 -16.25 -4.33
N ALA A 409 44.79 -16.19 -3.55
CA ALA A 409 46.14 -16.49 -4.04
C ALA A 409 46.27 -17.93 -4.54
N GLU A 410 45.54 -18.87 -3.93
CA GLU A 410 45.46 -20.29 -4.33
C GLU A 410 44.29 -20.58 -5.30
N ASN A 411 43.64 -19.55 -5.83
CA ASN A 411 42.50 -19.66 -6.76
C ASN A 411 41.27 -20.41 -6.19
N GLU A 412 41.08 -20.40 -4.87
CA GLU A 412 39.89 -20.94 -4.19
C GLU A 412 38.79 -19.87 -4.09
N LEU A 413 38.28 -19.46 -5.26
CA LEU A 413 37.45 -18.26 -5.38
C LEU A 413 36.11 -18.33 -4.64
N ASP A 414 35.45 -19.50 -4.59
CA ASP A 414 34.17 -19.64 -3.90
C ASP A 414 34.34 -19.56 -2.39
N ALA A 415 35.36 -20.22 -1.84
CA ALA A 415 35.73 -20.11 -0.43
C ALA A 415 36.10 -18.66 -0.06
N ALA A 416 36.90 -18.00 -0.91
CA ALA A 416 37.26 -16.60 -0.71
C ALA A 416 36.03 -15.68 -0.68
N ASP A 417 35.08 -15.88 -1.61
CA ASP A 417 33.86 -15.09 -1.68
C ASP A 417 32.96 -15.34 -0.45
N ILE A 418 32.85 -16.57 0.08
CA ILE A 418 32.12 -16.86 1.33
C ILE A 418 32.68 -16.03 2.48
N VAL A 419 34.00 -16.06 2.68
CA VAL A 419 34.69 -15.36 3.76
C VAL A 419 34.58 -13.83 3.59
N GLU A 420 34.78 -13.32 2.36
CA GLU A 420 34.72 -11.89 2.07
C GLU A 420 33.29 -11.32 2.15
N LEU A 421 32.27 -12.07 1.74
CA LEU A 421 30.87 -11.68 1.93
C LEU A 421 30.53 -11.55 3.43
N HIS A 422 31.03 -12.46 4.26
CA HIS A 422 30.85 -12.37 5.72
C HIS A 422 31.59 -11.14 6.30
N TYR A 423 32.80 -10.86 5.80
CA TYR A 423 33.56 -9.64 6.14
C TYR A 423 32.76 -8.37 5.82
N LEU A 424 32.25 -8.24 4.58
CA LEU A 424 31.49 -7.07 4.15
C LEU A 424 30.22 -6.90 4.97
N ARG A 425 29.53 -7.99 5.31
CA ARG A 425 28.35 -7.98 6.18
C ARG A 425 28.69 -7.50 7.59
N ALA A 426 29.80 -7.95 8.17
CA ALA A 426 30.25 -7.55 9.51
C ALA A 426 30.58 -6.04 9.62
N HIS A 427 30.86 -5.36 8.50
CA HIS A 427 31.11 -3.91 8.43
C HIS A 427 29.83 -3.06 8.31
N GLY A 428 28.66 -3.72 8.27
CA GLY A 428 27.36 -3.07 8.38
C GLY A 428 26.93 -2.29 7.13
N PRO A 429 25.97 -1.34 7.27
CA PRO A 429 25.26 -0.72 6.15
C PRO A 429 26.14 -0.01 5.12
N SER A 430 27.33 0.45 5.50
CA SER A 430 28.25 1.19 4.62
C SER A 430 28.83 0.35 3.47
N LYS A 431 28.70 -0.99 3.54
CA LYS A 431 29.24 -1.93 2.56
C LYS A 431 28.17 -2.68 1.76
N LEU A 432 26.89 -2.31 1.87
CA LEU A 432 25.78 -3.05 1.25
C LEU A 432 25.89 -3.13 -0.28
N ASP A 433 26.35 -2.06 -0.95
CA ASP A 433 26.53 -2.08 -2.40
C ASP A 433 27.62 -3.07 -2.82
N ALA A 434 28.79 -2.99 -2.17
CA ALA A 434 29.90 -3.91 -2.40
C ALA A 434 29.52 -5.37 -2.08
N LEU A 435 28.75 -5.59 -1.02
CA LEU A 435 28.21 -6.91 -0.65
C LEU A 435 27.31 -7.46 -1.76
N GLY A 436 26.41 -6.64 -2.30
CA GLY A 436 25.54 -7.03 -3.42
C GLY A 436 26.31 -7.30 -4.70
N ASP A 437 27.32 -6.48 -5.03
CA ASP A 437 28.17 -6.66 -6.21
C ASP A 437 28.96 -7.97 -6.13
N LEU A 438 29.60 -8.23 -4.98
CA LEU A 438 30.35 -9.46 -4.77
C LEU A 438 29.44 -10.69 -4.81
N ALA A 439 28.27 -10.65 -4.17
CA ALA A 439 27.33 -11.77 -4.17
C ALA A 439 26.84 -12.08 -5.59
N ARG A 440 26.57 -11.06 -6.41
CA ARG A 440 26.20 -11.23 -7.83
C ARG A 440 27.34 -11.84 -8.65
N ALA A 441 28.57 -11.39 -8.43
CA ALA A 441 29.74 -11.94 -9.10
C ALA A 441 29.95 -13.41 -8.72
N ALA A 442 29.81 -13.75 -7.43
CA ALA A 442 29.90 -15.10 -6.91
C ALA A 442 28.83 -16.02 -7.51
N ILE A 443 27.56 -15.59 -7.52
CA ILE A 443 26.45 -16.34 -8.15
C ILE A 443 26.69 -16.56 -9.64
N SER A 444 27.21 -15.56 -10.35
CA SER A 444 27.48 -15.67 -11.78
C SER A 444 28.57 -16.70 -12.08
N ARG A 445 29.53 -16.87 -11.17
CA ARG A 445 30.61 -17.86 -11.28
C ARG A 445 30.16 -19.24 -10.84
N ASN A 446 29.48 -19.33 -9.69
CA ASN A 446 28.95 -20.57 -9.15
C ASN A 446 27.53 -20.37 -8.59
N PRO A 447 26.49 -20.73 -9.36
CA PRO A 447 25.10 -20.52 -8.97
C PRO A 447 24.54 -21.60 -8.04
N THR A 448 25.32 -22.60 -7.62
CA THR A 448 24.83 -23.71 -6.80
C THR A 448 25.03 -23.53 -5.30
N ILE A 449 25.67 -22.43 -4.87
CA ILE A 449 25.99 -22.16 -3.47
C ILE A 449 24.85 -21.33 -2.84
N PRO A 450 24.01 -21.91 -1.96
CA PRO A 450 22.85 -21.21 -1.39
C PRO A 450 23.24 -20.00 -0.52
N PHE A 451 24.43 -20.01 0.08
CA PHE A 451 24.93 -18.91 0.89
C PHE A 451 25.01 -17.58 0.12
N PHE A 452 25.39 -17.59 -1.16
CA PHE A 452 25.48 -16.37 -1.95
C PHE A 452 24.12 -15.71 -2.14
N TYR A 453 23.08 -16.52 -2.36
CA TYR A 453 21.69 -16.02 -2.45
C TYR A 453 21.16 -15.53 -1.12
N TYR A 454 21.49 -16.21 -0.02
CA TYR A 454 21.17 -15.76 1.33
C TYR A 454 21.77 -14.39 1.64
N VAL A 455 23.02 -14.15 1.27
CA VAL A 455 23.66 -12.85 1.45
C VAL A 455 23.02 -11.79 0.53
N LEU A 456 22.78 -12.13 -0.75
CA LEU A 456 22.15 -11.21 -1.70
C LEU A 456 20.74 -10.79 -1.27
N ASN A 457 19.96 -11.71 -0.69
CA ASN A 457 18.64 -11.44 -0.12
C ASN A 457 18.66 -10.32 0.96
N ARG A 458 19.75 -10.22 1.73
CA ARG A 458 19.91 -9.22 2.79
C ARG A 458 20.33 -7.84 2.26
N THR A 459 20.51 -7.69 0.94
CA THR A 459 20.79 -6.40 0.28
C THR A 459 19.48 -5.69 -0.10
N HIS A 460 19.56 -4.39 -0.37
CA HIS A 460 18.37 -3.62 -0.77
C HIS A 460 18.01 -3.85 -2.24
N GLY A 461 16.74 -4.16 -2.53
CA GLY A 461 16.18 -4.06 -3.88
C GLY A 461 15.20 -5.16 -4.27
N THR A 462 14.63 -5.05 -5.47
CA THR A 462 13.70 -6.03 -6.05
C THR A 462 14.36 -7.37 -6.38
N GLN A 463 15.68 -7.43 -6.44
CA GLN A 463 16.46 -8.63 -6.71
C GLN A 463 16.43 -9.65 -5.54
N SER A 464 16.00 -9.24 -4.34
CA SER A 464 15.97 -10.11 -3.16
C SER A 464 15.04 -11.31 -3.34
N ILE A 465 13.88 -11.14 -3.98
CA ILE A 465 12.90 -12.21 -4.20
C ILE A 465 13.45 -13.28 -5.14
N ASP A 466 14.04 -12.85 -6.26
CA ASP A 466 14.65 -13.74 -7.24
C ASP A 466 15.84 -14.51 -6.65
N ALA A 467 16.64 -13.84 -5.81
CA ALA A 467 17.73 -14.46 -5.08
C ALA A 467 17.21 -15.55 -4.13
N VAL A 468 16.21 -15.24 -3.31
CA VAL A 468 15.66 -16.20 -2.34
C VAL A 468 15.18 -17.47 -3.01
N ARG A 469 14.42 -17.35 -4.11
CA ARG A 469 13.94 -18.49 -4.89
C ARG A 469 15.09 -19.36 -5.37
N LYS A 470 16.05 -18.76 -6.08
CA LYS A 470 17.19 -19.51 -6.65
C LYS A 470 18.04 -20.16 -5.56
N GLY A 471 18.17 -19.53 -4.40
CA GLY A 471 18.82 -20.11 -3.23
C GLY A 471 18.10 -21.37 -2.74
N LEU A 472 16.75 -21.35 -2.69
CA LEU A 472 15.94 -22.53 -2.33
C LEU A 472 16.01 -23.65 -3.37
N GLU A 473 16.30 -23.33 -4.63
CA GLU A 473 16.49 -24.29 -5.73
C GLU A 473 17.89 -24.93 -5.73
N CYS A 474 18.84 -24.44 -4.93
CA CYS A 474 20.20 -25.00 -4.87
C CYS A 474 20.21 -26.43 -4.28
N GLU A 475 20.98 -27.31 -4.90
CA GLU A 475 21.24 -28.65 -4.36
C GLU A 475 21.91 -28.55 -2.98
N ASN A 476 21.58 -29.47 -2.07
CA ASN A 476 22.12 -29.52 -0.70
C ASN A 476 21.80 -28.28 0.17
N ASN A 477 20.80 -27.46 -0.20
CA ASN A 477 20.33 -26.40 0.68
C ASN A 477 19.56 -26.98 1.88
N GLN A 478 20.27 -27.21 2.99
CA GLN A 478 19.75 -27.73 4.24
C GLN A 478 20.20 -26.86 5.42
N GLY A 479 19.56 -27.05 6.58
CA GLY A 479 19.93 -26.35 7.82
C GLY A 479 19.55 -24.86 7.83
N ILE A 480 20.36 -24.05 8.53
CA ILE A 480 20.04 -22.65 8.84
C ILE A 480 19.75 -21.82 7.58
N ILE A 481 20.59 -21.93 6.53
CA ILE A 481 20.42 -21.14 5.30
C ILE A 481 19.09 -21.45 4.61
N TYR A 482 18.67 -22.71 4.59
CA TYR A 482 17.41 -23.12 3.98
C TYR A 482 16.22 -22.43 4.66
N TYR A 483 16.14 -22.53 5.99
CA TYR A 483 15.04 -21.93 6.76
C TYR A 483 15.05 -20.40 6.69
N GLU A 484 16.23 -19.77 6.70
CA GLU A 484 16.38 -18.32 6.52
C GLU A 484 15.85 -17.83 5.17
N LEU A 485 16.16 -18.54 4.09
CA LEU A 485 15.65 -18.26 2.75
C LEU A 485 14.13 -18.51 2.69
N LEU A 486 13.64 -19.60 3.27
CA LEU A 486 12.21 -19.94 3.30
C LEU A 486 11.39 -18.88 4.04
N PHE A 487 11.84 -18.46 5.22
CA PHE A 487 11.21 -17.37 5.98
C PHE A 487 11.20 -16.06 5.20
N SER A 488 12.31 -15.74 4.52
CA SER A 488 12.41 -14.55 3.68
C SER A 488 11.42 -14.60 2.51
N ARG A 489 11.27 -15.76 1.85
CA ARG A 489 10.32 -15.95 0.74
C ARG A 489 8.90 -15.69 1.21
N GLY A 490 8.48 -16.33 2.31
CA GLY A 490 7.15 -16.16 2.85
C GLY A 490 6.88 -14.72 3.30
N SER A 491 7.87 -14.05 3.90
CA SER A 491 7.76 -12.65 4.32
C SER A 491 7.60 -11.68 3.14
N PHE A 492 8.36 -11.87 2.06
CA PHE A 492 8.19 -11.07 0.85
C PHE A 492 6.86 -11.36 0.16
N ALA A 493 6.45 -12.63 0.09
CA ALA A 493 5.18 -13.01 -0.47
C ALA A 493 4.02 -12.38 0.33
N LEU A 494 4.08 -12.34 1.67
CA LEU A 494 3.09 -11.64 2.49
C LEU A 494 3.04 -10.14 2.16
N ALA A 495 4.19 -9.46 2.11
CA ALA A 495 4.25 -8.04 1.80
C ALA A 495 3.65 -7.72 0.41
N ARG A 496 3.94 -8.58 -0.58
CA ARG A 496 3.36 -8.49 -1.93
C ARG A 496 1.87 -8.78 -1.92
N ALA A 497 1.43 -9.85 -1.24
CA ALA A 497 0.02 -10.22 -1.12
C ALA A 497 -0.81 -9.05 -0.58
N ILE A 498 -0.37 -8.42 0.52
CA ILE A 498 -1.07 -7.28 1.12
C ILE A 498 -1.18 -6.12 0.12
N THR A 499 -0.09 -5.80 -0.58
CA THR A 499 -0.06 -4.72 -1.59
C THR A 499 -1.00 -5.01 -2.76
N GLU A 500 -0.99 -6.22 -3.29
CA GLU A 500 -1.84 -6.61 -4.42
C GLU A 500 -3.32 -6.66 -4.01
N LEU A 501 -3.64 -7.21 -2.83
CA LEU A 501 -5.00 -7.29 -2.30
C LEU A 501 -5.59 -5.91 -1.97
N GLU A 502 -4.78 -4.99 -1.46
CA GLU A 502 -5.21 -3.59 -1.26
C GLU A 502 -5.68 -2.98 -2.58
N ASN A 503 -4.87 -3.15 -3.63
CA ASN A 503 -5.18 -2.60 -4.95
C ASN A 503 -6.28 -3.39 -5.66
N ALA A 504 -6.49 -4.66 -5.31
CA ALA A 504 -7.53 -5.52 -5.88
C ALA A 504 -8.96 -5.01 -5.61
N VAL A 505 -9.15 -4.20 -4.56
CA VAL A 505 -10.44 -3.56 -4.28
C VAL A 505 -10.85 -2.59 -5.40
N MET A 506 -9.87 -1.92 -6.02
CA MET A 506 -10.08 -0.96 -7.11
C MET A 506 -9.74 -1.56 -8.50
N ASP A 507 -8.85 -2.55 -8.55
CA ASP A 507 -8.40 -3.22 -9.76
C ASP A 507 -8.46 -4.75 -9.59
N PRO A 508 -9.62 -5.37 -9.90
CA PRO A 508 -9.88 -6.78 -9.66
C PRO A 508 -8.90 -7.73 -10.38
N ALA A 509 -8.21 -7.26 -11.42
CA ALA A 509 -7.18 -8.05 -12.10
C ALA A 509 -6.00 -8.39 -11.17
N ARG A 510 -5.80 -7.61 -10.11
CA ARG A 510 -4.74 -7.85 -9.10
C ARG A 510 -5.14 -8.87 -8.04
N LEU A 511 -6.42 -9.27 -7.99
CA LEU A 511 -6.94 -10.20 -7.00
C LEU A 511 -6.25 -11.55 -7.06
N GLU A 512 -6.13 -12.12 -8.26
CA GLU A 512 -5.50 -13.43 -8.48
C GLU A 512 -4.04 -13.42 -8.03
N GLN A 513 -3.29 -12.36 -8.38
CA GLN A 513 -1.90 -12.19 -7.92
C GLN A 513 -1.81 -12.06 -6.40
N GLY A 514 -2.70 -11.28 -5.78
CA GLY A 514 -2.73 -11.13 -4.34
C GLY A 514 -3.01 -12.46 -3.61
N VAL A 515 -3.97 -13.25 -4.11
CA VAL A 515 -4.30 -14.57 -3.56
C VAL A 515 -3.14 -15.55 -3.75
N ALA A 516 -2.48 -15.53 -4.90
CA ALA A 516 -1.29 -16.34 -5.20
C ALA A 516 -0.17 -16.11 -4.18
N TYR A 517 0.22 -14.85 -4.00
CA TYR A 517 1.24 -14.48 -3.02
C TYR A 517 0.82 -14.84 -1.59
N LEU A 518 -0.47 -14.67 -1.25
CA LEU A 518 -0.98 -14.99 0.08
C LEU A 518 -0.87 -16.50 0.38
N ARG A 519 -1.19 -17.35 -0.61
CA ARG A 519 -1.05 -18.81 -0.50
C ARG A 519 0.40 -19.24 -0.40
N CYS A 520 1.27 -18.67 -1.24
CA CYS A 520 2.72 -18.92 -1.17
C CYS A 520 3.27 -18.56 0.20
N ALA A 521 2.93 -17.38 0.73
CA ALA A 521 3.33 -16.97 2.07
C ALA A 521 2.83 -17.92 3.16
N HIS A 522 1.57 -18.36 3.05
CA HIS A 522 0.96 -19.28 4.02
C HIS A 522 1.64 -20.65 4.04
N GLU A 523 1.89 -21.23 2.86
CA GLU A 523 2.60 -22.51 2.74
C GLU A 523 4.05 -22.41 3.20
N ASP A 524 4.77 -21.35 2.81
CA ASP A 524 6.17 -21.16 3.23
C ASP A 524 6.30 -21.04 4.74
N MET A 525 5.41 -20.26 5.37
CA MET A 525 5.38 -20.11 6.82
C MET A 525 5.00 -21.44 7.48
N LYS A 526 4.11 -22.23 6.89
CA LYS A 526 3.76 -23.57 7.39
C LYS A 526 4.97 -24.50 7.37
N VAL A 527 5.64 -24.63 6.22
CA VAL A 527 6.83 -25.48 6.06
C VAL A 527 7.95 -25.01 6.99
N TYR A 528 8.13 -23.70 7.15
CA TYR A 528 9.08 -23.15 8.10
C TYR A 528 8.72 -23.55 9.54
N ILE A 529 7.48 -23.33 9.96
CA ILE A 529 7.04 -23.65 11.32
C ILE A 529 7.17 -25.15 11.58
N GLU A 530 6.79 -26.01 10.64
CA GLU A 530 6.85 -27.47 10.81
C GLU A 530 8.29 -28.02 10.80
N GLY A 531 9.18 -27.43 9.98
CA GLY A 531 10.53 -27.95 9.77
C GLY A 531 11.65 -27.27 10.56
N ALA A 532 11.55 -25.97 10.86
CA ALA A 532 12.62 -25.23 11.53
C ALA A 532 12.75 -25.62 13.02
N PRO A 533 13.94 -25.50 13.61
CA PRO A 533 14.14 -25.85 15.00
C PRO A 533 13.34 -24.96 15.95
N PRO A 534 12.96 -25.46 17.14
CA PRO A 534 12.16 -24.69 18.11
C PRO A 534 12.82 -23.38 18.56
N ASP A 535 14.16 -23.29 18.51
CA ASP A 535 14.96 -22.14 18.89
C ASP A 535 15.36 -21.23 17.72
N ALA A 536 14.78 -21.45 16.53
CA ALA A 536 15.04 -20.61 15.38
C ALA A 536 14.68 -19.14 15.68
N THR A 537 15.59 -18.22 15.33
CA THR A 537 15.49 -16.78 15.63
C THR A 537 14.23 -16.12 15.09
N ASP A 538 13.70 -16.64 13.98
CA ASP A 538 12.49 -16.13 13.32
C ASP A 538 11.21 -16.91 13.66
N MET A 539 11.26 -17.91 14.56
CA MET A 539 10.10 -18.76 14.88
C MET A 539 8.88 -17.95 15.35
N LEU A 540 9.07 -16.98 16.27
CA LEU A 540 7.98 -16.11 16.74
C LEU A 540 7.39 -15.27 15.60
N SER A 541 8.25 -14.67 14.78
CA SER A 541 7.83 -13.88 13.62
C SER A 541 7.09 -14.71 12.57
N ALA A 542 7.55 -15.95 12.33
CA ALA A 542 6.91 -16.88 11.41
C ALA A 542 5.51 -17.28 11.90
N LEU A 543 5.38 -17.57 13.20
CA LEU A 543 4.08 -17.87 13.81
C LEU A 543 3.14 -16.66 13.77
N ASP A 544 3.63 -15.45 14.05
CA ASP A 544 2.85 -14.21 13.92
C ASP A 544 2.29 -14.04 12.50
N GLN A 545 3.16 -14.18 11.49
CA GLN A 545 2.78 -14.09 10.08
C GLN A 545 1.79 -15.20 9.70
N PHE A 546 2.04 -16.43 10.12
CA PHE A 546 1.16 -17.57 9.83
C PHE A 546 -0.25 -17.38 10.41
N ILE A 547 -0.36 -16.87 11.63
CA ILE A 547 -1.66 -16.55 12.26
C ILE A 547 -2.38 -15.47 11.46
N ILE A 548 -1.70 -14.38 11.11
CA ILE A 548 -2.27 -13.29 10.30
C ILE A 548 -2.73 -13.83 8.94
N LEU A 549 -1.88 -14.57 8.22
CA LEU A 549 -2.18 -15.20 6.93
C LEU A 549 -3.40 -16.12 7.04
N SER A 550 -3.49 -16.92 8.09
CA SER A 550 -4.62 -17.82 8.33
C SER A 550 -5.92 -17.05 8.54
N ILE A 551 -5.89 -15.92 9.25
CA ILE A 551 -7.04 -15.01 9.42
C ILE A 551 -7.42 -14.37 8.09
N VAL A 552 -6.46 -13.90 7.28
CA VAL A 552 -6.77 -13.33 5.96
C VAL A 552 -7.35 -14.37 5.02
N LEU A 553 -6.86 -15.61 5.01
CA LEU A 553 -7.35 -16.68 4.14
C LEU A 553 -8.72 -17.20 4.55
N ASN A 554 -8.97 -17.33 5.86
CA ASN A 554 -10.16 -18.03 6.37
C ASN A 554 -11.18 -17.15 7.10
N GLY A 555 -10.88 -15.88 7.37
CA GLY A 555 -11.71 -14.84 7.97
C GLY A 555 -13.18 -15.18 8.28
N PRO A 556 -14.08 -15.22 7.29
CA PRO A 556 -15.51 -15.46 7.48
C PRO A 556 -15.84 -16.84 8.09
N LYS A 557 -14.95 -17.84 7.93
CA LYS A 557 -15.10 -19.20 8.47
C LYS A 557 -14.77 -19.29 9.97
N PHE A 558 -14.07 -18.30 10.52
CA PHE A 558 -13.75 -18.27 11.95
C PHE A 558 -14.88 -17.59 12.72
N SER A 559 -15.18 -18.06 13.93
CA SER A 559 -16.11 -17.41 14.84
C SER A 559 -15.51 -16.12 15.43
N PRO A 560 -16.34 -15.17 15.90
CA PRO A 560 -15.91 -13.87 16.43
C PRO A 560 -14.82 -13.91 17.49
N ASP A 561 -14.94 -14.82 18.44
CA ASP A 561 -14.01 -15.04 19.55
C ASP A 561 -12.77 -15.87 19.14
N LEU A 562 -12.67 -16.22 17.86
CA LEU A 562 -11.66 -17.11 17.31
C LEU A 562 -11.51 -18.42 18.11
N PRO A 563 -12.61 -19.05 18.58
CA PRO A 563 -12.56 -20.30 19.27
C PRO A 563 -12.02 -21.37 18.34
N GLU A 564 -12.14 -21.29 17.01
CA GLU A 564 -11.52 -22.26 16.08
C GLU A 564 -9.99 -22.18 16.06
N ILE A 565 -9.42 -21.06 16.50
CA ILE A 565 -7.99 -20.95 16.78
C ILE A 565 -7.65 -21.67 18.10
N THR A 566 -8.64 -21.91 18.98
CA THR A 566 -8.44 -22.54 20.32
C THR A 566 -9.17 -23.89 20.53
N VAL A 567 -10.16 -24.28 19.72
CA VAL A 567 -11.18 -25.32 19.97
C VAL A 567 -11.93 -25.74 18.69
N LYS A 568 -12.07 -27.05 18.54
CA LYS A 568 -13.16 -27.80 17.89
C LYS A 568 -12.87 -28.36 16.48
N SER A 569 -12.74 -27.49 15.48
CA SER A 569 -13.10 -27.87 14.10
C SER A 569 -11.98 -27.65 13.08
N PHE A 570 -10.99 -26.82 13.43
CA PHE A 570 -9.71 -26.63 12.73
C PHE A 570 -8.56 -27.27 13.57
N LEU A 571 -8.89 -28.41 14.19
CA LEU A 571 -8.48 -28.78 15.55
C LEU A 571 -7.04 -29.24 15.74
N TYR A 572 -6.37 -29.76 14.72
CA TYR A 572 -5.00 -30.27 14.90
C TYR A 572 -3.92 -29.22 14.58
N LEU A 573 -4.21 -28.18 13.80
CA LEU A 573 -3.17 -27.24 13.39
C LEU A 573 -3.03 -26.05 14.37
N CYS A 574 -4.15 -25.44 14.81
CA CYS A 574 -4.10 -24.17 15.55
C CYS A 574 -3.81 -24.28 17.05
N LYS A 575 -4.28 -25.34 17.72
CA LYS A 575 -3.92 -25.59 19.13
C LYS A 575 -2.40 -25.80 19.26
N ASP A 576 -1.86 -26.61 18.36
CA ASP A 576 -0.43 -26.87 18.23
C ASP A 576 0.34 -25.57 17.93
N ILE A 577 -0.21 -24.67 17.11
CA ILE A 577 0.41 -23.36 16.83
C ILE A 577 0.47 -22.45 18.06
N LEU A 578 -0.61 -22.31 18.84
CA LEU A 578 -0.57 -21.46 20.04
C LEU A 578 0.32 -22.06 21.14
N GLU A 579 0.31 -23.39 21.29
CA GLU A 579 1.23 -24.08 22.20
C GLU A 579 2.68 -23.94 21.74
N LYS A 580 2.94 -24.02 20.42
CA LYS A 580 4.25 -23.77 19.82
C LYS A 580 4.67 -22.31 19.95
N TYR A 581 3.74 -21.37 19.83
CA TYR A 581 3.98 -19.94 20.09
C TYR A 581 4.40 -19.70 21.53
N LYS A 582 3.66 -20.26 22.49
CA LYS A 582 4.02 -20.19 23.91
C LYS A 582 5.37 -20.84 24.19
N LEU A 583 5.66 -21.98 23.59
CA LEU A 583 6.96 -22.64 23.70
C LEU A 583 8.07 -21.74 23.12
N ALA A 584 7.86 -21.14 21.96
CA ALA A 584 8.82 -20.22 21.36
C ALA A 584 9.05 -18.97 22.24
N GLU A 585 8.01 -18.44 22.90
CA GLU A 585 8.15 -17.36 23.89
C GLU A 585 8.96 -17.81 25.12
N GLU A 586 8.72 -19.02 25.63
CA GLU A 586 9.47 -19.60 26.77
C GLU A 586 10.95 -19.80 26.41
N ILE A 587 11.24 -20.36 25.22
CA ILE A 587 12.60 -20.50 24.68
C ILE A 587 13.25 -19.12 24.56
N HIS A 588 12.52 -18.14 24.01
CA HIS A 588 13.03 -16.78 23.85
C HIS A 588 13.39 -16.14 25.19
N ALA A 589 12.46 -16.19 26.15
CA ALA A 589 12.64 -15.61 27.47
C ALA A 589 13.82 -16.24 28.21
N PHE A 590 14.03 -17.55 28.05
CA PHE A 590 15.14 -18.27 28.66
C PHE A 590 16.49 -17.87 28.04
N PHE A 591 16.64 -17.95 26.72
CA PHE A 591 17.94 -17.76 26.07
C PHE A 591 18.31 -16.29 25.82
N PHE A 592 17.34 -15.42 25.56
CA PHE A 592 17.58 -14.06 25.06
C PHE A 592 17.40 -12.96 26.12
N GLU A 593 17.10 -13.30 27.38
CA GLU A 593 16.96 -12.38 28.54
C GLU A 593 16.07 -11.14 28.31
N ASN A 594 15.13 -11.25 27.38
CA ASN A 594 14.17 -10.21 27.06
C ASN A 594 12.77 -10.81 27.00
N SER A 595 11.74 -10.01 27.26
CA SER A 595 10.40 -10.35 26.80
C SER A 595 10.45 -10.64 25.30
N ALA A 596 9.58 -11.54 24.82
CA ALA A 596 9.43 -11.83 23.39
C ALA A 596 9.53 -10.54 22.55
N PRO A 597 10.28 -10.57 21.44
CA PRO A 597 10.62 -9.36 20.71
C PRO A 597 9.33 -8.72 20.23
N ILE A 598 9.19 -7.42 20.52
CA ILE A 598 8.06 -6.63 20.03
C ILE A 598 8.34 -6.31 18.56
N THR A 599 8.06 -7.29 17.70
CA THR A 599 8.15 -7.14 16.26
C THR A 599 6.90 -6.44 15.74
N LEU A 600 6.98 -5.88 14.53
CA LEU A 600 5.81 -5.30 13.88
C LEU A 600 4.68 -6.32 13.69
N MET A 601 5.02 -7.54 13.26
CA MET A 601 4.03 -8.61 13.08
C MET A 601 3.40 -9.03 14.41
N ASN A 602 4.17 -9.06 15.49
CA ASN A 602 3.65 -9.30 16.83
C ASN A 602 2.61 -8.23 17.25
N CYS A 603 2.91 -6.95 17.01
CA CYS A 603 1.97 -5.86 17.29
C CYS A 603 0.70 -5.98 16.45
N VAL A 604 0.85 -6.25 15.14
CA VAL A 604 -0.28 -6.42 14.22
C VAL A 604 -1.16 -7.59 14.66
N ARG A 605 -0.58 -8.77 14.92
CA ARG A 605 -1.31 -9.93 15.42
C ARG A 605 -2.03 -9.60 16.72
N THR A 606 -1.33 -9.00 17.69
CA THR A 606 -1.89 -8.67 19.00
C THR A 606 -3.08 -7.70 18.88
N THR A 607 -2.96 -6.66 18.06
CA THR A 607 -4.05 -5.71 17.82
C THR A 607 -5.24 -6.39 17.13
N ILE A 608 -5.01 -7.26 16.13
CA ILE A 608 -6.07 -8.04 15.50
C ILE A 608 -6.79 -8.93 16.52
N MET A 609 -6.05 -9.76 17.26
CA MET A 609 -6.62 -10.70 18.23
C MET A 609 -7.42 -9.97 19.34
N ARG A 610 -6.96 -8.80 19.76
CA ARG A 610 -7.63 -7.97 20.77
C ARG A 610 -8.93 -7.34 20.28
N GLU A 611 -8.96 -6.85 19.04
CA GLU A 611 -10.09 -6.08 18.52
C GLU A 611 -11.11 -6.92 17.74
N LEU A 612 -10.71 -8.06 17.15
CA LEU A 612 -11.59 -8.86 16.29
C LEU A 612 -12.91 -9.29 16.94
N PRO A 613 -12.96 -9.77 18.19
CA PRO A 613 -14.22 -10.17 18.81
C PRO A 613 -15.19 -8.99 19.01
N LYS A 614 -14.66 -7.82 19.37
CA LYS A 614 -15.44 -6.58 19.53
C LYS A 614 -15.93 -6.09 18.16
N ALA A 615 -15.05 -6.11 17.17
CA ALA A 615 -15.31 -5.70 15.81
C ALA A 615 -16.42 -6.51 15.16
N ALA A 616 -16.39 -7.83 15.30
CA ALA A 616 -17.40 -8.73 14.73
C ALA A 616 -18.82 -8.42 15.23
N LYS A 617 -18.96 -7.96 16.48
CA LYS A 617 -20.25 -7.54 17.03
C LYS A 617 -20.61 -6.09 16.67
N GLU A 618 -19.64 -5.18 16.70
CA GLU A 618 -19.88 -3.75 16.47
C GLU A 618 -20.14 -3.41 14.99
N TRP A 619 -19.64 -4.24 14.08
CA TRP A 619 -19.67 -4.03 12.63
C TRP A 619 -20.30 -5.21 11.87
N ASP A 620 -21.24 -5.92 12.49
CA ASP A 620 -21.96 -7.04 11.88
C ASP A 620 -22.69 -6.66 10.58
N ILE A 621 -23.40 -5.52 10.58
CA ILE A 621 -24.09 -4.98 9.40
C ILE A 621 -23.09 -4.62 8.28
N PHE A 622 -21.91 -4.10 8.65
CA PHE A 622 -20.85 -3.84 7.69
C PHE A 622 -20.33 -5.14 7.07
N ILE A 623 -20.08 -6.17 7.88
CA ILE A 623 -19.63 -7.49 7.42
C ILE A 623 -20.67 -8.10 6.46
N GLU A 624 -21.94 -8.08 6.85
CA GLU A 624 -23.07 -8.49 6.00
C GLU A 624 -23.07 -7.73 4.68
N ARG A 625 -22.95 -6.40 4.74
CA ARG A 625 -22.90 -5.56 3.53
C ARG A 625 -21.76 -5.93 2.60
N THR A 626 -20.58 -6.29 3.10
CA THR A 626 -19.48 -6.76 2.24
C THR A 626 -19.74 -8.12 1.59
N SER A 627 -20.71 -8.89 2.08
CA SER A 627 -21.12 -10.19 1.53
C SER A 627 -22.05 -10.02 0.33
N ASP A 628 -22.95 -9.02 0.39
CA ASP A 628 -23.93 -8.74 -0.66
C ASP A 628 -23.33 -8.13 -1.92
N ILE A 629 -22.13 -7.58 -1.82
CA ILE A 629 -21.58 -6.73 -2.86
C ILE A 629 -20.65 -7.54 -3.79
N LEU A 630 -21.17 -7.71 -5.01
CA LEU A 630 -20.55 -8.24 -6.24
C LEU A 630 -20.42 -9.76 -6.35
N PRO A 631 -21.48 -10.45 -6.83
CA PRO A 631 -21.42 -11.86 -7.23
C PRO A 631 -20.27 -12.19 -8.19
N TRP A 632 -19.86 -11.26 -9.06
CA TRP A 632 -18.74 -11.50 -9.97
C TRP A 632 -17.38 -11.46 -9.25
N LEU A 633 -17.21 -10.63 -8.21
CA LEU A 633 -15.99 -10.63 -7.38
C LEU A 633 -15.94 -11.91 -6.54
N ALA A 634 -17.08 -12.37 -6.03
CA ALA A 634 -17.18 -13.66 -5.36
C ALA A 634 -16.77 -14.81 -6.29
N ASN A 635 -17.18 -14.79 -7.56
CA ASN A 635 -16.76 -15.78 -8.56
C ASN A 635 -15.25 -15.69 -8.85
N LEU A 636 -14.70 -14.49 -9.07
CA LEU A 636 -13.25 -14.32 -9.28
C LEU A 636 -12.43 -14.73 -8.07
N GLN A 637 -12.89 -14.40 -6.86
CA GLN A 637 -12.24 -14.81 -5.63
C GLN A 637 -12.32 -16.33 -5.46
N GLN A 638 -13.49 -16.94 -5.68
CA GLN A 638 -13.64 -18.38 -5.58
C GLN A 638 -12.71 -19.06 -6.57
N LYS A 639 -12.67 -18.58 -7.83
CA LYS A 639 -11.73 -19.02 -8.85
C LYS A 639 -10.28 -18.90 -8.38
N ALA A 640 -9.87 -17.74 -7.89
CA ALA A 640 -8.53 -17.51 -7.34
C ALA A 640 -8.24 -18.34 -6.08
N LEU A 641 -9.24 -18.71 -5.29
CA LEU A 641 -9.06 -19.56 -4.13
C LEU A 641 -9.02 -21.05 -4.51
N THR A 642 -9.68 -21.51 -5.57
CA THR A 642 -9.75 -22.93 -5.93
C THR A 642 -8.79 -23.34 -7.03
N GLU A 643 -8.58 -22.49 -8.03
CA GLU A 643 -7.80 -22.80 -9.24
C GLU A 643 -6.34 -22.38 -9.12
N THR A 644 -6.05 -21.39 -8.27
CA THR A 644 -4.69 -21.04 -7.87
C THR A 644 -4.15 -22.09 -6.90
N LEU A 645 -3.92 -23.30 -7.41
CA LEU A 645 -3.01 -24.27 -6.81
C LEU A 645 -1.64 -23.61 -6.64
N ALA A 646 -0.84 -24.07 -5.68
CA ALA A 646 0.46 -23.50 -5.32
C ALA A 646 1.24 -23.11 -6.58
N ILE A 647 1.17 -21.81 -6.93
CA ILE A 647 1.78 -21.29 -8.13
C ILE A 647 3.27 -21.58 -7.98
N ASP A 648 3.85 -22.26 -8.96
CA ASP A 648 5.28 -22.50 -8.94
C ASP A 648 6.01 -21.17 -8.96
N SER A 649 7.26 -21.18 -8.50
CA SER A 649 7.99 -19.93 -8.33
C SER A 649 8.33 -19.24 -9.66
N GLU A 650 8.26 -19.94 -10.81
CA GLU A 650 8.41 -19.36 -12.14
C GLU A 650 7.16 -18.60 -12.59
N GLU A 651 5.98 -19.10 -12.29
CA GLU A 651 4.71 -18.47 -12.65
C GLU A 651 4.45 -17.22 -11.79
N LEU A 652 4.84 -17.21 -10.51
CA LEU A 652 4.89 -16.02 -9.64
C LEU A 652 5.83 -14.93 -10.19
N GLN A 653 6.99 -15.31 -10.73
CA GLN A 653 7.87 -14.37 -11.43
C GLN A 653 7.31 -13.94 -12.77
N SER A 654 6.65 -14.83 -13.51
CA SER A 654 5.94 -14.45 -14.73
C SER A 654 4.91 -13.37 -14.40
N MET A 655 4.22 -13.47 -13.27
CA MET A 655 3.24 -12.48 -12.80
C MET A 655 3.89 -11.19 -12.27
N ALA A 656 5.08 -11.27 -11.66
CA ALA A 656 5.82 -10.09 -11.20
C ALA A 656 6.55 -9.33 -12.31
N LYS A 657 7.06 -10.05 -13.33
CA LYS A 657 7.74 -9.51 -14.53
C LYS A 657 6.73 -9.10 -15.60
N LYS A 658 5.58 -9.77 -15.64
CA LYS A 658 4.34 -9.18 -16.13
C LYS A 658 3.86 -8.16 -15.08
N ASP A 659 4.61 -7.07 -14.92
CA ASP A 659 3.92 -5.80 -15.18
C ASP A 659 3.36 -6.00 -16.57
N VAL A 660 2.14 -6.58 -16.64
CA VAL A 660 1.51 -6.98 -17.89
C VAL A 660 1.77 -5.80 -18.80
N PRO A 661 2.48 -5.96 -19.94
CA PRO A 661 2.55 -4.90 -20.92
C PRO A 661 1.08 -4.68 -21.27
N ARG A 662 0.43 -3.77 -20.52
CA ARG A 662 -1.01 -3.58 -20.56
C ARG A 662 -1.21 -3.21 -22.00
N GLU A 663 -1.82 -4.14 -22.76
CA GLU A 663 -1.97 -4.05 -24.20
C GLU A 663 -2.23 -2.59 -24.54
N HIS A 664 -1.31 -2.01 -25.31
CA HIS A 664 -1.15 -0.58 -25.51
C HIS A 664 -2.39 0.26 -25.15
N SER A 665 -2.46 0.69 -23.90
CA SER A 665 -3.36 1.74 -23.39
C SER A 665 -4.76 1.71 -24.03
N GLU A 666 -5.68 0.90 -23.51
CA GLU A 666 -7.11 1.12 -23.73
C GLU A 666 -7.44 2.58 -23.42
N ALA A 667 -7.99 3.29 -24.41
CA ALA A 667 -8.41 4.67 -24.24
C ALA A 667 -9.48 4.76 -23.13
N SER A 668 -9.39 5.78 -22.28
CA SER A 668 -10.46 6.06 -21.32
C SER A 668 -11.64 6.65 -22.07
N THR A 669 -12.84 6.13 -21.79
CA THR A 669 -14.08 6.71 -22.30
C THR A 669 -14.55 7.83 -21.37
N VAL A 670 -14.78 9.01 -21.92
CA VAL A 670 -15.29 10.18 -21.20
C VAL A 670 -16.57 10.67 -21.87
N ARG A 671 -17.49 11.30 -21.12
CA ARG A 671 -18.73 11.86 -21.70
C ARG A 671 -18.51 13.29 -22.20
N GLY A 672 -18.84 13.52 -23.46
CA GLY A 672 -18.82 14.81 -24.13
C GLY A 672 -20.19 15.49 -24.23
N THR A 673 -20.30 16.50 -25.10
CA THR A 673 -21.57 17.16 -25.45
C THR A 673 -22.58 16.15 -26.01
N ASN A 674 -23.86 16.30 -25.66
CA ASN A 674 -24.93 15.34 -26.00
C ASN A 674 -24.66 13.91 -25.48
N ASN A 675 -23.90 13.77 -24.38
CA ASN A 675 -23.53 12.49 -23.76
C ASN A 675 -22.80 11.50 -24.69
N ARG A 676 -22.09 12.00 -25.71
CA ARG A 676 -21.26 11.16 -26.57
C ARG A 676 -20.06 10.59 -25.83
N GLU A 677 -19.75 9.34 -26.07
CA GLU A 677 -18.55 8.69 -25.54
C GLU A 677 -17.31 9.10 -26.35
N ILE A 678 -16.29 9.61 -25.67
CA ILE A 678 -15.04 10.10 -26.26
C ILE A 678 -13.89 9.28 -25.71
N LYS A 679 -13.07 8.76 -26.61
CA LYS A 679 -11.87 8.00 -26.26
C LYS A 679 -10.67 8.94 -26.10
N LEU A 680 -10.19 9.09 -24.87
CA LEU A 680 -8.92 9.77 -24.56
C LEU A 680 -7.80 8.74 -24.41
N TYR A 681 -6.62 9.03 -24.94
CA TYR A 681 -5.47 8.14 -24.74
C TYR A 681 -4.98 8.20 -23.29
N LYS A 682 -4.32 7.14 -22.80
CA LYS A 682 -3.65 7.09 -21.49
C LYS A 682 -2.14 7.23 -21.64
N CYS A 683 -1.53 7.88 -20.66
CA CYS A 683 -0.08 8.01 -20.56
C CYS A 683 0.54 6.63 -20.30
N SER A 684 1.61 6.30 -21.01
CA SER A 684 2.33 5.02 -20.82
C SER A 684 3.03 4.92 -19.47
N TRP A 685 3.19 6.03 -18.75
CA TRP A 685 3.79 6.06 -17.40
C TRP A 685 2.74 6.20 -16.30
N CYS A 686 2.09 7.37 -16.22
CA CYS A 686 1.17 7.68 -15.14
C CYS A 686 -0.28 7.23 -15.39
N HIS A 687 -0.57 6.66 -16.57
CA HIS A 687 -1.90 6.21 -17.00
C HIS A 687 -3.01 7.27 -17.03
N SER A 688 -2.70 8.52 -16.72
CA SER A 688 -3.65 9.63 -16.83
C SER A 688 -4.09 9.84 -18.27
N SER A 689 -5.35 10.26 -18.45
CA SER A 689 -5.97 10.40 -19.77
C SER A 689 -5.93 11.85 -20.26
N THR A 690 -5.63 12.06 -21.54
CA THR A 690 -5.72 13.39 -22.18
C THR A 690 -5.85 13.28 -23.70
N ALA A 691 -6.50 14.27 -24.31
CA ALA A 691 -6.59 14.39 -25.75
C ALA A 691 -5.23 14.70 -26.41
N VAL A 692 -4.34 15.40 -25.68
CA VAL A 692 -3.02 15.85 -26.16
C VAL A 692 -1.91 15.04 -25.49
N MET A 693 -1.45 14.00 -26.17
CA MET A 693 -0.27 13.23 -25.75
C MET A 693 0.87 13.39 -26.73
N ARG A 694 2.08 13.46 -26.19
CA ARG A 694 3.32 13.39 -26.95
C ARG A 694 3.60 11.93 -27.26
N LYS A 695 3.82 11.60 -28.53
CA LYS A 695 4.32 10.28 -28.91
C LYS A 695 5.82 10.22 -28.67
N CYS A 696 6.34 9.06 -28.32
CA CYS A 696 7.78 8.81 -28.34
C CYS A 696 8.32 9.13 -29.74
N SER A 697 9.31 10.01 -29.84
CA SER A 697 9.88 10.45 -31.11
C SER A 697 10.56 9.33 -31.91
N ARG A 698 10.98 8.25 -31.22
CA ARG A 698 11.67 7.11 -31.84
C ARG A 698 10.70 6.05 -32.35
N CYS A 699 9.83 5.52 -31.49
CA CYS A 699 8.94 4.40 -31.84
C CYS A 699 7.52 4.82 -32.25
N GLY A 700 7.06 6.02 -31.87
CA GLY A 700 5.70 6.48 -32.10
C GLY A 700 4.59 5.74 -31.31
N LYS A 701 4.90 4.60 -30.66
CA LYS A 701 3.97 3.73 -29.93
C LYS A 701 3.63 4.27 -28.54
N ALA A 702 4.64 4.52 -27.71
CA ALA A 702 4.46 5.05 -26.36
C ALA A 702 3.97 6.51 -26.38
N ARG A 703 3.14 6.87 -25.41
CA ARG A 703 2.48 8.18 -25.31
C ARG A 703 2.62 8.76 -23.93
N TYR A 704 2.91 10.05 -23.83
CA TYR A 704 3.18 10.72 -22.57
C TYR A 704 2.37 12.02 -22.45
N CYS A 705 1.84 12.30 -21.27
CA CYS A 705 1.20 13.59 -20.99
C CYS A 705 2.24 14.73 -20.96
N ASP A 706 3.47 14.46 -20.50
CA ASP A 706 4.56 15.42 -20.45
C ASP A 706 5.96 14.77 -20.60
N ALA A 707 7.01 15.60 -20.55
CA ALA A 707 8.40 15.16 -20.66
C ALA A 707 8.89 14.40 -19.42
N ASN A 708 8.32 14.66 -18.24
CA ASN A 708 8.71 13.99 -17.00
C ASN A 708 8.27 12.53 -17.02
N CYS A 709 7.03 12.26 -17.42
CA CYS A 709 6.51 10.91 -17.62
C CYS A 709 7.34 10.12 -18.63
N GLN A 710 7.80 10.76 -19.70
CA GLN A 710 8.72 10.12 -20.64
C GLN A 710 10.06 9.76 -19.97
N LYS A 711 10.65 10.70 -19.21
CA LYS A 711 11.91 10.48 -18.49
C LYS A 711 11.79 9.33 -17.47
N TYR A 712 10.71 9.29 -16.71
CA TYR A 712 10.49 8.24 -15.70
C TYR A 712 10.27 6.86 -16.34
N HIS A 713 9.52 6.77 -17.43
CA HIS A 713 9.31 5.50 -18.13
C HIS A 713 10.53 5.05 -18.96
N TRP A 714 11.53 5.91 -19.18
CA TRP A 714 12.61 5.64 -20.13
C TRP A 714 13.43 4.40 -19.78
N SER A 715 13.69 4.15 -18.50
CA SER A 715 14.46 2.98 -18.05
C SER A 715 13.84 1.65 -18.50
N VAL A 716 12.50 1.58 -18.52
CA VAL A 716 11.73 0.41 -18.95
C VAL A 716 11.54 0.44 -20.47
N HIS A 717 11.02 1.55 -21.00
CA HIS A 717 10.66 1.65 -22.41
C HIS A 717 11.85 1.50 -23.36
N LYS A 718 13.06 1.90 -22.95
CA LYS A 718 14.25 1.88 -23.81
C LYS A 718 14.52 0.50 -24.41
N ALA A 719 14.24 -0.58 -23.68
CA ALA A 719 14.43 -1.96 -24.14
C ALA A 719 13.49 -2.34 -25.30
N GLU A 720 12.27 -1.79 -25.30
CA GLU A 720 11.21 -2.08 -26.29
C GLU A 720 11.12 -1.03 -27.41
N CYS A 721 11.90 0.06 -27.30
CA CYS A 721 11.80 1.22 -28.17
C CYS A 721 12.46 0.99 -29.54
N THR A 722 11.73 0.34 -30.44
CA THR A 722 12.10 0.10 -31.84
C THR A 722 11.50 1.17 -32.76
N SER A 723 12.30 1.67 -33.71
CA SER A 723 11.78 2.59 -34.74
C SER A 723 10.81 1.81 -35.64
N PRO A 724 9.67 2.39 -36.05
CA PRO A 724 8.80 1.72 -37.02
C PRO A 724 9.59 1.46 -38.31
N GLU A 725 9.43 0.25 -38.88
CA GLU A 725 9.98 -0.06 -40.20
C GLU A 725 9.44 0.95 -41.21
N ILE A 726 10.34 1.57 -41.97
CA ILE A 726 9.96 2.44 -43.07
C ILE A 726 9.54 1.50 -44.19
N GLU A 727 8.24 1.29 -44.36
CA GLU A 727 7.69 0.70 -45.60
C GLU A 727 8.05 1.68 -46.74
N LEU A 728 9.05 1.30 -47.53
CA LEU A 728 9.57 2.05 -48.68
C LEU A 728 8.63 1.95 -49.88
#